data_AF-A0A256BHN1-F1
#
_entry.id   AF-A0A256BHN1-F1
#
_cell.length_a   1.000
_cell.length_b   1.000
_cell.length_c   1.000
_cell.angle_alpha   90.00
_cell.angle_beta   90.00
_cell.angle_gamma   90.00
#
_symmetry.space_group_name_H-M   'P 1'
#
loop_
_entity.id
_entity.type
_entity.pdbx_description
1 polymer ?
#
loop_
_entity_poly.entity_id
_entity_poly.type
_entity_poly.pdbx_seq_one_letter_code
_entity_poly.pdbx_strand_id
1 'polypeptide(L)'
;MWINLKKRIWKWRGVFVVVPATTGILLWIRFMGILQPIELAVYDLFFQWRPSEPIDERIVIVAIEEPDIKNFGSPINDDTLAKLLNLIKQQQPRVIGLDIYRDLPVPQKYGSEYQELVKVFESTPNLIGIRKVVANQDGSDVAASPVLERLNQVAANDFSLDGDGKVRRILLSLKNKQGKTIPSLSAALAIRYLQKENINLEVIDPKVQTYKLGKAIFSPLQEHDGGYTREALGGYQILSNFRNFQKGFRTVSLTNVLNGSIPENIFRDRLVLIGITAESSSDYFITPYNGTIVKGSFAATSGVELHASISSQLIANAIDGRPTLKVGAKPIEILWIAMFAIAGGLLCWNSRYVRPITQSKISLRLPWVTLAIAFLGGSLFITSYIVFLWGWWIPVVPSLLALISSAIIVTGYTALSANEARRRAILSVIPDLMFNVSGDGIYLGLINYDSTIKLAVPDLENIGKHISQILPTEISDRHLFYLRQALNTGKIQIYEQQICINDICQDEEVRIVVSGRNELLFVIRNISDRKQAELAIYKKNAELASTLDELKRTQKQLIESEKYAALGSMVAGVAHEVNTPIGNSLMAASILDNATNKFKEFFDLGELKKSSLQAYLEKAKSSSEILLVNLHRAAELIQNFKQVAVDQSSLEQRHFQVKDYIETILISLAPQIQHTQHRINVYGDNAIVIHSYPGAFSQIVTNLVMNSLTHAYTDLDKSGQLQFELTQQDEKVIITYSDDGKGIASESLAKIFEPFFTTARDKGGSGLGLHIIYNLVTQNLKGTILCESEVDVGTKFTIALPINLSNDQI
;
A
#
# COMPACT_ATOMS: atom_id res chain seq x y z
N MET A 1 -43.70 -9.89 -14.51
CA MET A 1 -42.73 -10.95 -14.14
C MET A 1 -41.53 -11.04 -15.10
N TRP A 2 -41.75 -11.16 -16.42
CA TRP A 2 -40.69 -11.26 -17.44
C TRP A 2 -39.69 -10.10 -17.49
N ILE A 3 -40.16 -8.85 -17.33
CA ILE A 3 -39.30 -7.64 -17.32
C ILE A 3 -38.36 -7.63 -16.11
N ASN A 4 -38.82 -8.07 -14.94
CA ASN A 4 -38.01 -8.17 -13.73
C ASN A 4 -36.99 -9.31 -13.83
N LEU A 5 -37.37 -10.42 -14.46
CA LEU A 5 -36.46 -11.53 -14.76
C LEU A 5 -35.37 -11.10 -15.75
N LYS A 6 -35.74 -10.40 -16.84
CA LYS A 6 -34.79 -9.85 -17.82
C LYS A 6 -33.82 -8.84 -17.18
N LYS A 7 -34.31 -7.96 -16.30
CA LYS A 7 -33.45 -7.05 -15.52
C LYS A 7 -32.51 -7.79 -14.56
N ARG A 8 -32.97 -8.86 -13.89
CA ARG A 8 -32.12 -9.70 -13.03
C ARG A 8 -31.07 -10.44 -13.86
N ILE A 9 -31.45 -11.12 -14.94
CA ILE A 9 -30.51 -11.83 -15.82
C ILE A 9 -29.46 -10.86 -16.39
N TRP A 10 -29.88 -9.68 -16.84
CA TRP A 10 -28.97 -8.66 -17.36
C TRP A 10 -28.00 -8.18 -16.29
N LYS A 11 -28.47 -7.94 -15.06
CA LYS A 11 -27.58 -7.59 -13.94
C LYS A 11 -26.49 -8.64 -13.80
N TRP A 12 -26.83 -9.92 -13.79
CA TRP A 12 -25.90 -11.04 -13.54
C TRP A 12 -25.12 -11.55 -14.76
N ARG A 13 -25.24 -10.88 -15.92
CA ARG A 13 -24.65 -11.34 -17.20
C ARG A 13 -23.15 -11.67 -17.12
N GLY A 14 -22.40 -10.95 -16.28
CA GLY A 14 -20.96 -11.20 -16.10
C GLY A 14 -20.68 -12.61 -15.56
N VAL A 15 -21.43 -13.05 -14.55
CA VAL A 15 -21.27 -14.40 -13.98
C VAL A 15 -21.74 -15.46 -14.98
N PHE A 16 -22.87 -15.24 -15.65
CA PHE A 16 -23.43 -16.20 -16.60
C PHE A 16 -22.57 -16.41 -17.86
N VAL A 17 -21.70 -15.46 -18.21
CA VAL A 17 -20.75 -15.63 -19.33
C VAL A 17 -19.41 -16.14 -18.84
N VAL A 18 -18.88 -15.55 -17.76
CA VAL A 18 -17.54 -15.89 -17.25
C VAL A 18 -17.51 -17.32 -16.72
N VAL A 19 -18.48 -17.74 -15.91
CA VAL A 19 -18.43 -19.06 -15.26
C VAL A 19 -18.42 -20.21 -16.28
N PRO A 20 -19.34 -20.30 -17.27
CA PRO A 20 -19.28 -21.35 -18.28
C PRO A 20 -18.02 -21.31 -19.14
N ALA A 21 -17.52 -20.11 -19.47
CA ALA A 21 -16.29 -19.96 -20.23
C ALA A 21 -15.07 -20.49 -19.44
N THR A 22 -14.94 -20.11 -18.17
CA THR A 22 -13.89 -20.59 -17.27
C THR A 22 -13.96 -22.10 -17.10
N THR A 23 -15.15 -22.66 -16.85
CA THR A 23 -15.33 -24.11 -16.75
C THR A 23 -14.97 -24.82 -18.05
N GLY A 24 -15.42 -24.31 -19.21
CA GLY A 24 -15.10 -24.88 -20.51
C GLY A 24 -13.60 -24.90 -20.82
N ILE A 25 -12.90 -23.80 -20.53
CA ILE A 25 -11.43 -23.71 -20.68
C ILE A 25 -10.74 -24.72 -19.76
N LEU A 26 -11.15 -24.83 -18.49
CA LEU A 26 -10.54 -25.76 -17.55
C LEU A 26 -10.78 -27.23 -17.94
N LEU A 27 -11.98 -27.56 -18.43
CA LEU A 27 -12.27 -28.89 -18.95
C LEU A 27 -11.41 -29.22 -20.18
N TRP A 28 -11.16 -28.24 -21.05
CA TRP A 28 -10.28 -28.40 -22.19
C TRP A 28 -8.81 -28.62 -21.76
N ILE A 29 -8.30 -27.82 -20.82
CA ILE A 29 -6.96 -27.99 -20.23
C ILE A 29 -6.83 -29.37 -19.56
N ARG A 30 -7.86 -29.79 -18.82
CA ARG A 30 -7.92 -31.12 -18.20
C ARG A 30 -7.90 -32.22 -19.26
N PHE A 31 -8.68 -32.09 -20.33
CA PHE A 31 -8.72 -33.06 -21.43
C PHE A 31 -7.38 -33.19 -22.18
N MET A 32 -6.58 -32.12 -22.22
CA MET A 32 -5.22 -32.14 -22.77
C MET A 32 -4.19 -32.81 -21.86
N GLY A 33 -4.56 -33.21 -20.63
CA GLY A 33 -3.67 -33.87 -19.68
C GLY A 33 -2.72 -32.94 -18.94
N ILE A 34 -2.83 -31.62 -19.13
CA ILE A 34 -1.93 -30.63 -18.52
C ILE A 34 -2.01 -30.66 -16.98
N LEU A 35 -3.19 -30.96 -16.43
CA LEU A 35 -3.41 -31.02 -14.98
C LEU A 35 -3.10 -32.39 -14.36
N GLN A 36 -2.87 -33.44 -15.17
CA GLN A 36 -2.69 -34.82 -14.69
C GLN A 36 -1.54 -34.96 -13.68
N PRO A 37 -0.32 -34.42 -13.91
CA PRO A 37 0.79 -34.59 -12.96
C PRO A 37 0.50 -34.01 -11.58
N ILE A 38 -0.17 -32.86 -11.52
CA ILE A 38 -0.49 -32.17 -10.27
C ILE A 38 -1.63 -32.89 -9.55
N GLU A 39 -2.64 -33.38 -10.28
CA GLU A 39 -3.73 -34.17 -9.70
C GLU A 39 -3.23 -35.50 -9.12
N LEU A 40 -2.30 -36.18 -9.81
CA LEU A 40 -1.64 -37.39 -9.31
C LEU A 40 -0.71 -37.10 -8.12
N ALA A 41 -0.09 -35.93 -8.06
CA ALA A 41 0.67 -35.52 -6.88
C ALA A 41 -0.24 -35.30 -5.65
N VAL A 42 -1.43 -34.71 -5.83
CA VAL A 42 -2.44 -34.60 -4.76
C VAL A 42 -2.93 -35.98 -4.31
N TYR A 43 -3.15 -36.90 -5.26
CA TYR A 43 -3.48 -38.29 -4.97
C TYR A 43 -2.41 -38.96 -4.08
N ASP A 44 -1.12 -38.79 -4.42
CA ASP A 44 -0.03 -39.33 -3.61
C ASP A 44 0.02 -38.72 -2.21
N LEU A 45 -0.18 -37.41 -2.11
CA LEU A 45 -0.22 -36.70 -0.84
C LEU A 45 -1.33 -37.23 0.07
N PHE A 46 -2.50 -37.57 -0.48
CA PHE A 46 -3.58 -38.19 0.28
C PHE A 46 -3.23 -39.58 0.81
N PHE A 47 -2.43 -40.37 0.09
CA PHE A 47 -1.89 -41.63 0.64
C PHE A 47 -0.94 -41.36 1.79
N GLN A 48 -0.01 -40.41 1.64
CA GLN A 48 1.00 -40.10 2.66
C GLN A 48 0.40 -39.60 3.97
N TRP A 49 -0.76 -38.95 3.93
CA TRP A 49 -1.48 -38.48 5.12
C TRP A 49 -2.36 -39.53 5.77
N ARG A 50 -2.58 -40.67 5.11
CA ARG A 50 -3.43 -41.75 5.61
C ARG A 50 -2.89 -42.29 6.94
N PRO A 51 -3.73 -42.47 7.97
CA PRO A 51 -3.29 -43.06 9.24
C PRO A 51 -2.75 -44.47 9.04
N SER A 52 -1.85 -44.90 9.95
CA SER A 52 -1.33 -46.27 9.95
C SER A 52 -2.43 -47.28 10.22
N GLU A 53 -2.32 -48.43 9.56
CA GLU A 53 -3.19 -49.58 9.77
C GLU A 53 -2.41 -50.74 10.43
N PRO A 54 -3.09 -51.64 11.16
CA PRO A 54 -2.47 -52.87 11.66
C PRO A 54 -2.05 -53.77 10.50
N ILE A 55 -0.98 -54.56 10.72
CA ILE A 55 -0.45 -55.53 9.75
C ILE A 55 -1.55 -56.53 9.37
N ASP A 56 -1.57 -56.93 8.09
CA ASP A 56 -2.48 -57.99 7.63
C ASP A 56 -1.95 -59.38 8.02
N GLU A 57 -2.56 -59.97 9.05
CA GLU A 57 -2.18 -61.29 9.55
C GLU A 57 -2.45 -62.44 8.55
N ARG A 58 -3.21 -62.21 7.48
CA ARG A 58 -3.53 -63.24 6.48
C ARG A 58 -2.37 -63.55 5.54
N ILE A 59 -1.35 -62.68 5.49
CA ILE A 59 -0.26 -62.73 4.52
C ILE A 59 1.09 -62.79 5.25
N VAL A 60 1.96 -63.69 4.78
CA VAL A 60 3.35 -63.79 5.24
C VAL A 60 4.27 -63.79 4.03
N ILE A 61 5.35 -63.02 4.13
CA ILE A 61 6.42 -62.98 3.12
C ILE A 61 7.59 -63.84 3.60
N VAL A 62 8.04 -64.75 2.74
CA VAL A 62 9.33 -65.43 2.87
C VAL A 62 10.31 -64.64 2.01
N ALA A 63 11.08 -63.79 2.68
CA ALA A 63 12.03 -62.87 2.07
C ALA A 63 13.33 -63.57 1.74
N ILE A 64 13.83 -63.37 0.53
CA ILE A 64 15.20 -63.70 0.15
C ILE A 64 16.01 -62.43 0.28
N GLU A 65 16.73 -62.32 1.39
CA GLU A 65 17.51 -61.15 1.77
C GLU A 65 18.94 -61.21 1.22
N GLU A 66 19.70 -60.13 1.38
CA GLU A 66 21.10 -60.06 0.94
C GLU A 66 22.00 -61.17 1.55
N PRO A 67 21.86 -61.55 2.85
CA PRO A 67 22.60 -62.69 3.38
C PRO A 67 22.20 -64.03 2.73
N ASP A 68 20.93 -64.18 2.34
CA ASP A 68 20.44 -65.39 1.68
C ASP A 68 21.04 -65.52 0.28
N ILE A 69 21.12 -64.43 -0.48
CA ILE A 69 21.76 -64.41 -1.81
C ILE A 69 23.25 -64.77 -1.72
N LYS A 70 23.95 -64.28 -0.69
CA LYS A 70 25.36 -64.60 -0.47
C LYS A 70 25.59 -66.06 -0.10
N ASN A 71 24.68 -66.64 0.68
CA ASN A 71 24.80 -68.02 1.16
C ASN A 71 24.33 -69.07 0.13
N PHE A 72 23.26 -68.80 -0.61
CA PHE A 72 22.60 -69.77 -1.49
C PHE A 72 22.68 -69.42 -2.98
N GLY A 73 23.21 -68.25 -3.34
CA GLY A 73 23.28 -67.75 -4.71
C GLY A 73 21.95 -67.17 -5.21
N SER A 74 22.01 -66.48 -6.36
CA SER A 74 20.84 -65.99 -7.10
C SER A 74 21.03 -66.26 -8.60
N PRO A 75 20.11 -66.97 -9.29
CA PRO A 75 18.90 -67.59 -8.75
C PRO A 75 19.19 -68.73 -7.76
N ILE A 76 18.32 -68.93 -6.76
CA ILE A 76 18.45 -70.02 -5.78
C ILE A 76 18.37 -71.39 -6.47
N ASN A 77 19.17 -72.35 -6.03
CA ASN A 77 19.18 -73.73 -6.55
C ASN A 77 17.85 -74.48 -6.35
N ASP A 78 17.56 -75.41 -7.24
CA ASP A 78 16.31 -76.18 -7.25
C ASP A 78 16.17 -77.08 -6.01
N ASP A 79 17.27 -77.60 -5.47
CA ASP A 79 17.28 -78.41 -4.24
C ASP A 79 16.82 -77.59 -3.02
N THR A 80 17.27 -76.35 -2.94
CA THR A 80 17.02 -75.41 -1.85
C THR A 80 15.59 -74.90 -1.94
N LEU A 81 15.12 -74.60 -3.16
CA LEU A 81 13.73 -74.25 -3.41
C LEU A 81 12.78 -75.42 -3.10
N ALA A 82 13.14 -76.65 -3.46
CA ALA A 82 12.34 -77.84 -3.13
C ALA A 82 12.26 -78.06 -1.61
N LYS A 83 13.38 -77.94 -0.88
CA LYS A 83 13.41 -78.00 0.59
C LYS A 83 12.54 -76.92 1.22
N LEU A 84 12.68 -75.67 0.77
CA LEU A 84 11.88 -74.54 1.23
C LEU A 84 10.38 -74.79 1.07
N LEU A 85 9.95 -75.18 -0.14
CA LEU A 85 8.55 -75.42 -0.45
C LEU A 85 7.99 -76.58 0.38
N ASN A 86 8.75 -77.65 0.59
CA ASN A 86 8.34 -78.75 1.46
C ASN A 86 8.13 -78.30 2.92
N LEU A 87 9.03 -77.48 3.47
CA LEU A 87 8.89 -76.95 4.84
C LEU A 87 7.68 -76.03 4.98
N ILE A 88 7.43 -75.16 4.01
CA ILE A 88 6.25 -74.29 3.99
C ILE A 88 4.97 -75.14 3.86
N LYS A 89 4.97 -76.13 2.96
CA LYS A 89 3.83 -77.02 2.70
C LYS A 89 3.43 -77.83 3.93
N GLN A 90 4.37 -78.24 4.79
CA GLN A 90 4.09 -78.97 6.02
C GLN A 90 3.12 -78.22 6.95
N GLN A 91 3.18 -76.88 6.98
CA GLN A 91 2.28 -76.06 7.79
C GLN A 91 0.91 -75.79 7.14
N GLN A 92 0.61 -76.37 5.96
CA GLN A 92 -0.70 -76.26 5.28
C GLN A 92 -1.15 -74.80 5.04
N PRO A 93 -0.41 -74.01 4.24
CA PRO A 93 -0.85 -72.68 3.82
C PRO A 93 -2.07 -72.76 2.90
N ARG A 94 -2.87 -71.68 2.82
CA ARG A 94 -4.01 -71.63 1.88
C ARG A 94 -3.53 -71.57 0.44
N VAL A 95 -2.53 -70.73 0.18
CA VAL A 95 -1.93 -70.55 -1.15
C VAL A 95 -0.48 -70.10 -1.00
N ILE A 96 0.38 -70.55 -1.92
CA ILE A 96 1.78 -70.18 -1.98
C ILE A 96 2.01 -69.46 -3.32
N GLY A 97 2.52 -68.24 -3.27
CA GLY A 97 3.00 -67.50 -4.44
C GLY A 97 4.51 -67.56 -4.52
N LEU A 98 5.03 -67.98 -5.68
CA LEU A 98 6.45 -68.04 -5.96
C LEU A 98 6.81 -66.93 -6.95
N ASP A 99 7.23 -65.79 -6.42
CA ASP A 99 7.69 -64.61 -7.15
C ASP A 99 9.19 -64.74 -7.48
N ILE A 100 9.53 -65.82 -8.18
CA ILE A 100 10.87 -66.14 -8.65
C ILE A 100 10.75 -66.79 -10.03
N TYR A 101 11.45 -66.24 -11.02
CA TYR A 101 11.48 -66.84 -12.35
C TYR A 101 12.14 -68.22 -12.31
N ARG A 102 11.52 -69.18 -13.00
CA ARG A 102 11.94 -70.58 -13.02
C ARG A 102 11.63 -71.27 -14.34
N ASP A 103 12.01 -70.62 -15.43
CA ASP A 103 11.90 -71.13 -16.82
C ASP A 103 12.89 -72.27 -17.12
N LEU A 104 14.08 -72.22 -16.52
CA LEU A 104 15.15 -73.21 -16.66
C LEU A 104 15.55 -73.82 -15.30
N PRO A 105 16.09 -75.07 -15.27
CA PRO A 105 16.65 -75.66 -14.06
C PRO A 105 17.84 -74.86 -13.53
N VAL A 106 18.02 -74.86 -12.20
CA VAL A 106 19.12 -74.16 -11.52
C VAL A 106 19.82 -75.09 -10.53
N PRO A 107 21.12 -75.43 -10.75
CA PRO A 107 21.95 -75.04 -11.91
C PRO A 107 21.43 -75.68 -13.22
N GLN A 108 21.79 -75.14 -14.39
CA GLN A 108 21.28 -75.49 -15.74
C GLN A 108 21.52 -76.96 -16.17
N LYS A 109 21.02 -77.92 -15.40
CA LYS A 109 21.15 -79.36 -15.54
C LYS A 109 19.85 -80.00 -15.07
N TYR A 110 19.26 -80.82 -15.92
CA TYR A 110 18.08 -81.62 -15.59
C TYR A 110 18.48 -82.85 -14.75
N GLY A 111 18.97 -82.61 -13.54
CA GLY A 111 19.45 -83.64 -12.60
C GLY A 111 18.40 -84.08 -11.58
N SER A 112 18.84 -84.83 -10.57
CA SER A 112 17.99 -85.29 -9.45
C SER A 112 17.37 -84.15 -8.65
N GLU A 113 18.08 -83.02 -8.52
CA GLU A 113 17.63 -81.81 -7.82
C GLU A 113 16.40 -81.20 -8.50
N TYR A 114 16.45 -81.03 -9.84
CA TYR A 114 15.32 -80.56 -10.62
C TYR A 114 14.13 -81.52 -10.53
N GLN A 115 14.37 -82.84 -10.61
CA GLN A 115 13.30 -83.83 -10.50
C GLN A 115 12.60 -83.78 -9.13
N GLU A 116 13.34 -83.50 -8.06
CA GLU A 116 12.74 -83.30 -6.73
C GLU A 116 11.87 -82.04 -6.70
N LEU A 117 12.31 -80.94 -7.29
CA LEU A 117 11.49 -79.74 -7.45
C LEU A 117 10.22 -80.01 -8.27
N VAL A 118 10.31 -80.79 -9.36
CA VAL A 118 9.14 -81.20 -10.16
C VAL A 118 8.13 -81.96 -9.31
N LYS A 119 8.57 -82.93 -8.47
CA LYS A 119 7.67 -83.65 -7.55
C LYS A 119 7.02 -82.69 -6.54
N VAL A 120 7.76 -81.71 -6.04
CA VAL A 120 7.20 -80.71 -5.12
C VAL A 120 6.15 -79.86 -5.82
N PHE A 121 6.39 -79.42 -7.05
CA PHE A 121 5.39 -78.69 -7.85
C PHE A 121 4.14 -79.52 -8.11
N GLU A 122 4.28 -80.77 -8.57
CA GLU A 122 3.14 -81.67 -8.84
C GLU A 122 2.33 -82.01 -7.58
N SER A 123 3.00 -82.11 -6.43
CA SER A 123 2.35 -82.43 -5.16
C SER A 123 1.78 -81.21 -4.42
N THR A 124 1.93 -80.00 -4.95
CA THR A 124 1.53 -78.74 -4.28
C THR A 124 0.53 -77.95 -5.14
N PRO A 125 -0.77 -78.33 -5.13
CA PRO A 125 -1.80 -77.76 -6.03
C PRO A 125 -2.21 -76.32 -5.70
N ASN A 126 -1.75 -75.78 -4.58
CA ASN A 126 -1.98 -74.41 -4.13
C ASN A 126 -0.76 -73.50 -4.35
N LEU A 127 0.25 -73.95 -5.10
CA LEU A 127 1.40 -73.15 -5.53
C LEU A 127 1.07 -72.41 -6.83
N ILE A 128 1.43 -71.14 -6.92
CA ILE A 128 1.32 -70.33 -8.14
C ILE A 128 2.69 -69.73 -8.43
N GLY A 129 3.26 -70.06 -9.59
CA GLY A 129 4.49 -69.46 -10.09
C GLY A 129 4.22 -68.26 -10.99
N ILE A 130 5.29 -67.57 -11.35
CA ILE A 130 5.23 -66.37 -12.18
C ILE A 130 5.72 -66.60 -13.61
N ARG A 131 5.28 -65.70 -14.49
CA ARG A 131 5.82 -65.45 -15.83
C ARG A 131 5.74 -63.97 -16.15
N LYS A 132 6.44 -63.51 -17.18
CA LYS A 132 6.34 -62.11 -17.63
C LYS A 132 5.56 -62.01 -18.93
N VAL A 133 4.38 -61.40 -18.90
CA VAL A 133 3.46 -61.30 -20.03
C VAL A 133 3.49 -59.87 -20.55
N VAL A 134 4.27 -59.62 -21.60
CA VAL A 134 4.46 -58.26 -22.13
C VAL A 134 3.15 -57.72 -22.71
N ALA A 135 2.49 -56.80 -22.00
CA ALA A 135 1.24 -56.19 -22.44
C ALA A 135 1.42 -54.82 -23.12
N ASN A 136 2.55 -54.12 -22.96
CA ASN A 136 3.01 -52.95 -23.73
C ASN A 136 4.34 -52.45 -23.11
N GLN A 137 5.30 -51.99 -23.93
CA GLN A 137 6.67 -51.50 -23.63
C GLN A 137 7.77 -52.58 -23.61
N ASP A 138 8.64 -52.54 -24.64
CA ASP A 138 10.08 -52.85 -24.78
C ASP A 138 10.76 -53.99 -23.97
N GLY A 139 10.02 -54.81 -23.23
CA GLY A 139 10.54 -55.89 -22.38
C GLY A 139 10.57 -57.24 -23.09
N SER A 140 11.47 -58.12 -22.63
CA SER A 140 11.50 -59.54 -22.98
C SER A 140 10.45 -60.33 -22.20
N ASP A 141 9.72 -61.21 -22.90
CA ASP A 141 8.85 -62.24 -22.30
C ASP A 141 9.73 -63.24 -21.56
N VAL A 142 9.35 -63.59 -20.34
CA VAL A 142 10.02 -64.62 -19.53
C VAL A 142 9.02 -65.73 -19.31
N ALA A 143 9.36 -66.92 -19.82
CA ALA A 143 8.50 -68.08 -19.71
C ALA A 143 8.33 -68.52 -18.25
N ALA A 144 7.25 -69.25 -17.99
CA ALA A 144 7.04 -69.90 -16.70
C ALA A 144 7.82 -71.22 -16.63
N SER A 145 7.83 -71.84 -15.45
CA SER A 145 8.22 -73.24 -15.33
C SER A 145 7.32 -74.13 -16.20
N PRO A 146 7.89 -75.01 -17.07
CA PRO A 146 7.09 -75.91 -17.92
C PRO A 146 6.12 -76.79 -17.12
N VAL A 147 6.51 -77.17 -15.90
CA VAL A 147 5.68 -78.00 -15.00
C VAL A 147 4.49 -77.21 -14.47
N LEU A 148 4.73 -76.00 -13.94
CA LEU A 148 3.65 -75.16 -13.42
C LEU A 148 2.71 -74.70 -14.53
N GLU A 149 3.23 -74.41 -15.74
CA GLU A 149 2.41 -74.05 -16.89
C GLU A 149 1.47 -75.20 -17.29
N ARG A 150 1.97 -76.44 -17.33
CA ARG A 150 1.16 -77.65 -17.57
C ARG A 150 0.07 -77.84 -16.51
N LEU A 151 0.35 -77.47 -15.26
CA LEU A 151 -0.60 -77.55 -14.14
C LEU A 151 -1.59 -76.36 -14.09
N ASN A 152 -1.48 -75.38 -15.01
CA ASN A 152 -2.21 -74.10 -14.96
C ASN A 152 -1.99 -73.34 -13.62
N GLN A 153 -0.80 -73.47 -13.04
CA GLN A 153 -0.40 -72.87 -11.77
C GLN A 153 0.54 -71.66 -12.00
N VAL A 154 0.22 -70.83 -12.99
CA VAL A 154 1.06 -69.70 -13.42
C VAL A 154 0.23 -68.42 -13.51
N ALA A 155 0.83 -67.31 -13.08
CA ALA A 155 0.26 -65.97 -13.18
C ALA A 155 1.29 -64.95 -13.70
N ALA A 156 0.83 -63.79 -14.14
CA ALA A 156 1.68 -62.74 -14.68
C ALA A 156 2.31 -61.88 -13.56
N ASN A 157 3.61 -61.55 -13.69
CA ASN A 157 4.36 -60.70 -12.77
C ASN A 157 4.33 -59.22 -13.11
N ASP A 158 3.57 -58.83 -14.13
CA ASP A 158 3.60 -57.49 -14.69
C ASP A 158 2.87 -56.48 -13.81
N PHE A 159 3.53 -55.34 -13.59
CA PHE A 159 2.94 -54.16 -12.94
C PHE A 159 2.68 -53.05 -13.97
N SER A 160 1.72 -52.18 -13.68
CA SER A 160 1.47 -50.98 -14.48
C SER A 160 2.18 -49.78 -13.85
N LEU A 161 3.12 -49.20 -14.59
CA LEU A 161 3.83 -47.98 -14.21
C LEU A 161 3.20 -46.76 -14.89
N ASP A 162 2.99 -45.71 -14.12
CA ASP A 162 2.60 -44.40 -14.65
C ASP A 162 3.81 -43.70 -15.29
N GLY A 163 3.57 -42.62 -16.05
CA GLY A 163 4.64 -41.89 -16.75
C GLY A 163 5.75 -41.32 -15.85
N ASP A 164 5.52 -41.24 -14.54
CA ASP A 164 6.51 -40.85 -13.53
C ASP A 164 7.16 -42.03 -12.79
N GLY A 165 6.94 -43.26 -13.25
CA GLY A 165 7.52 -44.48 -12.71
C GLY A 165 6.86 -45.01 -11.44
N LYS A 166 5.77 -44.40 -10.96
CA LYS A 166 5.04 -44.90 -9.78
C LYS A 166 3.94 -45.89 -10.15
N VAL A 167 3.66 -46.81 -9.23
CA VAL A 167 2.55 -47.76 -9.32
C VAL A 167 1.34 -47.16 -8.59
N ARG A 168 0.33 -46.72 -9.33
CA ARG A 168 -0.98 -46.27 -8.78
C ARG A 168 -2.16 -47.08 -9.29
N ARG A 169 -1.91 -47.92 -10.30
CA ARG A 169 -2.88 -48.79 -10.93
C ARG A 169 -2.49 -50.24 -10.69
N ILE A 170 -3.50 -51.05 -10.41
CA ILE A 170 -3.35 -52.48 -10.18
C ILE A 170 -3.81 -53.19 -11.43
N LEU A 171 -2.91 -53.96 -12.02
CA LEU A 171 -3.23 -54.88 -13.10
C LEU A 171 -3.79 -56.18 -12.50
N LEU A 172 -5.04 -56.53 -12.79
CA LEU A 172 -5.66 -57.78 -12.33
C LEU A 172 -5.55 -58.90 -13.35
N SER A 173 -5.56 -58.57 -14.64
CA SER A 173 -5.32 -59.53 -15.72
C SER A 173 -4.83 -58.84 -16.97
N LEU A 174 -4.17 -59.58 -17.85
CA LEU A 174 -3.71 -59.12 -19.13
C LEU A 174 -3.85 -60.19 -20.19
N LYS A 175 -3.93 -59.79 -21.46
CA LYS A 175 -3.99 -60.72 -22.57
C LYS A 175 -2.57 -60.95 -23.09
N ASN A 176 -2.20 -62.22 -23.24
CA ASN A 176 -0.95 -62.58 -23.90
C ASN A 176 -1.05 -62.37 -25.42
N LYS A 177 0.06 -62.58 -26.16
CA LYS A 177 0.10 -62.48 -27.63
C LYS A 177 -0.90 -63.39 -28.36
N GLN A 178 -1.40 -64.43 -27.70
CA GLN A 178 -2.39 -65.38 -28.23
C GLN A 178 -3.83 -64.99 -27.87
N GLY A 179 -4.04 -63.85 -27.20
CA GLY A 179 -5.35 -63.38 -26.75
C GLY A 179 -5.89 -64.08 -25.49
N LYS A 180 -5.14 -65.01 -24.89
CA LYS A 180 -5.51 -65.68 -23.62
C LYS A 180 -5.36 -64.69 -22.47
N THR A 181 -6.40 -64.58 -21.64
CA THR A 181 -6.36 -63.76 -20.43
C THR A 181 -5.61 -64.49 -19.35
N ILE A 182 -4.57 -63.86 -18.82
CA ILE A 182 -3.72 -64.35 -17.75
C ILE A 182 -3.93 -63.44 -16.54
N PRO A 183 -4.30 -63.96 -15.36
CA PRO A 183 -4.42 -63.16 -14.15
C PRO A 183 -3.03 -62.70 -13.69
N SER A 184 -2.95 -61.53 -13.04
CA SER A 184 -1.75 -61.14 -12.31
C SER A 184 -1.54 -62.04 -11.10
N LEU A 185 -0.29 -62.15 -10.63
CA LEU A 185 0.06 -62.97 -9.48
C LEU A 185 -0.81 -62.64 -8.27
N SER A 186 -0.95 -61.35 -7.94
CA SER A 186 -1.78 -60.92 -6.82
C SER A 186 -3.26 -61.29 -6.96
N ALA A 187 -3.83 -61.18 -8.16
CA ALA A 187 -5.22 -61.55 -8.40
C ALA A 187 -5.41 -63.06 -8.29
N ALA A 188 -4.50 -63.86 -8.86
CA ALA A 188 -4.53 -65.31 -8.79
C ALA A 188 -4.42 -65.81 -7.33
N LEU A 189 -3.49 -65.24 -6.54
CA LEU A 189 -3.31 -65.57 -5.14
C LEU A 189 -4.53 -65.19 -4.30
N ALA A 190 -5.08 -63.98 -4.48
CA ALA A 190 -6.27 -63.53 -3.76
C ALA A 190 -7.49 -64.42 -4.06
N ILE A 191 -7.76 -64.71 -5.34
CA ILE A 191 -8.87 -65.59 -5.73
C ILE A 191 -8.68 -66.99 -5.14
N ARG A 192 -7.48 -67.57 -5.23
CA ARG A 192 -7.19 -68.91 -4.67
C ARG A 192 -7.32 -68.95 -3.15
N TYR A 193 -6.91 -67.89 -2.45
CA TYR A 193 -7.10 -67.74 -1.01
C TYR A 193 -8.60 -67.72 -0.62
N LEU A 194 -9.42 -67.01 -1.42
CA LEU A 194 -10.84 -66.80 -1.19
C LEU A 194 -11.71 -68.03 -1.50
N GLN A 195 -11.22 -68.97 -2.32
CA GLN A 195 -11.92 -70.23 -2.62
C GLN A 195 -12.24 -71.04 -1.37
N LYS A 196 -11.38 -71.01 -0.34
CA LYS A 196 -11.63 -71.68 0.94
C LYS A 196 -12.83 -71.11 1.71
N GLU A 197 -13.15 -69.84 1.47
CA GLU A 197 -14.32 -69.15 2.01
C GLU A 197 -15.56 -69.27 1.09
N ASN A 198 -15.51 -70.12 0.05
CA ASN A 198 -16.53 -70.25 -1.00
C ASN A 198 -16.83 -68.95 -1.75
N ILE A 199 -15.86 -68.02 -1.81
CA ILE A 199 -15.97 -66.77 -2.55
C ILE A 199 -15.34 -66.96 -3.93
N ASN A 200 -16.19 -66.93 -4.97
CA ASN A 200 -15.76 -67.01 -6.37
C ASN A 200 -15.98 -65.68 -7.11
N LEU A 201 -15.31 -65.51 -8.25
CA LEU A 201 -15.49 -64.35 -9.11
C LEU A 201 -16.81 -64.46 -9.88
N GLU A 202 -17.72 -63.52 -9.67
CA GLU A 202 -19.02 -63.42 -10.35
C GLU A 202 -18.97 -62.33 -11.43
N VAL A 203 -19.53 -62.60 -12.60
CA VAL A 203 -19.68 -61.59 -13.67
C VAL A 203 -21.01 -60.87 -13.47
N ILE A 204 -20.96 -59.56 -13.18
CA ILE A 204 -22.18 -58.74 -13.07
C ILE A 204 -22.62 -58.25 -14.46
N ASP A 205 -21.70 -57.62 -15.19
CA ASP A 205 -21.97 -57.09 -16.53
C ASP A 205 -20.80 -57.43 -17.45
N PRO A 206 -20.98 -58.36 -18.42
CA PRO A 206 -19.92 -58.75 -19.34
C PRO A 206 -19.57 -57.67 -20.37
N LYS A 207 -20.49 -56.73 -20.66
CA LYS A 207 -20.23 -55.64 -21.63
C LYS A 207 -19.31 -54.58 -21.04
N VAL A 208 -19.54 -54.24 -19.78
CA VAL A 208 -18.74 -53.25 -19.03
C VAL A 208 -17.59 -53.94 -18.27
N GLN A 209 -17.49 -55.27 -18.37
CA GLN A 209 -16.52 -56.11 -17.65
C GLN A 209 -16.54 -55.89 -16.13
N THR A 210 -17.71 -55.68 -15.54
CA THR A 210 -17.82 -55.48 -14.09
C THR A 210 -17.92 -56.84 -13.39
N TYR A 211 -17.04 -57.05 -12.41
CA TYR A 211 -16.95 -58.30 -11.65
C TYR A 211 -17.24 -58.06 -10.17
N LYS A 212 -17.81 -59.08 -9.52
CA LYS A 212 -18.01 -59.12 -8.07
C LYS A 212 -17.15 -60.22 -7.45
N LEU A 213 -16.53 -59.90 -6.33
CA LEU A 213 -15.73 -60.84 -5.54
C LEU A 213 -16.11 -60.62 -4.08
N GLY A 214 -16.89 -61.54 -3.53
CA GLY A 214 -17.43 -61.42 -2.17
C GLY A 214 -18.30 -60.16 -2.04
N LYS A 215 -17.90 -59.26 -1.12
CA LYS A 215 -18.58 -57.98 -0.88
C LYS A 215 -18.18 -56.86 -1.87
N ALA A 216 -17.12 -57.05 -2.66
CA ALA A 216 -16.57 -56.00 -3.50
C ALA A 216 -17.04 -56.09 -4.96
N ILE A 217 -17.18 -54.92 -5.57
CA ILE A 217 -17.46 -54.75 -6.99
C ILE A 217 -16.26 -54.02 -7.61
N PHE A 218 -15.71 -54.63 -8.65
CA PHE A 218 -14.61 -54.10 -9.44
C PHE A 218 -15.12 -53.73 -10.82
N SER A 219 -14.87 -52.48 -11.21
CA SER A 219 -15.09 -51.99 -12.56
C SER A 219 -13.73 -51.59 -13.16
N PRO A 220 -13.50 -51.83 -14.45
CA PRO A 220 -12.23 -51.49 -15.08
C PRO A 220 -12.07 -49.97 -15.12
N LEU A 221 -10.83 -49.51 -14.88
CA LEU A 221 -10.45 -48.13 -15.10
C LEU A 221 -10.64 -47.79 -16.59
N GLN A 222 -11.31 -46.67 -16.89
CA GLN A 222 -11.50 -46.19 -18.25
C GLN A 222 -10.51 -45.08 -18.61
N GLU A 223 -10.35 -44.82 -19.90
CA GLU A 223 -9.66 -43.62 -20.36
C GLU A 223 -10.34 -42.37 -19.79
N HIS A 224 -9.53 -41.41 -19.35
CA HIS A 224 -9.97 -40.17 -18.71
C HIS A 224 -10.49 -40.28 -17.26
N ASP A 225 -10.42 -41.45 -16.61
CA ASP A 225 -10.86 -41.62 -15.22
C ASP A 225 -9.94 -40.95 -14.19
N GLY A 226 -10.56 -40.22 -13.26
CA GLY A 226 -9.86 -39.44 -12.25
C GLY A 226 -8.93 -38.41 -12.90
N GLY A 227 -7.64 -38.46 -12.55
CA GLY A 227 -6.61 -37.59 -13.11
C GLY A 227 -5.98 -38.08 -14.42
N TYR A 228 -6.23 -39.32 -14.85
CA TYR A 228 -5.57 -39.89 -16.03
C TYR A 228 -6.14 -39.32 -17.33
N THR A 229 -5.30 -39.14 -18.35
CA THR A 229 -5.72 -38.76 -19.70
C THR A 229 -4.86 -39.46 -20.75
N ARG A 230 -5.49 -40.00 -21.82
CA ARG A 230 -4.81 -40.56 -23.00
C ARG A 230 -3.80 -41.69 -22.78
N GLU A 231 -3.82 -42.36 -21.63
CA GLU A 231 -3.01 -43.56 -21.43
C GLU A 231 -3.76 -44.79 -21.97
N ALA A 232 -3.17 -45.48 -22.94
CA ALA A 232 -3.70 -46.75 -23.42
C ALA A 232 -3.69 -47.77 -22.28
N LEU A 233 -4.86 -48.06 -21.72
CA LEU A 233 -5.01 -48.99 -20.62
C LEU A 233 -4.92 -50.43 -21.17
N GLY A 234 -3.80 -51.10 -20.91
CA GLY A 234 -3.59 -52.50 -21.25
C GLY A 234 -4.12 -53.44 -20.15
N GLY A 235 -4.87 -54.46 -20.53
CA GLY A 235 -5.43 -55.43 -19.58
C GLY A 235 -6.55 -54.87 -18.69
N TYR A 236 -6.96 -55.63 -17.69
CA TYR A 236 -7.98 -55.24 -16.72
C TYR A 236 -7.32 -54.55 -15.53
N GLN A 237 -7.52 -53.24 -15.39
CA GLN A 237 -6.88 -52.42 -14.37
C GLN A 237 -7.89 -51.78 -13.42
N ILE A 238 -7.50 -51.57 -12.16
CA ILE A 238 -8.24 -50.80 -11.16
C ILE A 238 -7.30 -49.81 -10.45
N LEU A 239 -7.86 -48.82 -9.75
CA LEU A 239 -7.05 -47.94 -8.88
C LEU A 239 -6.54 -48.70 -7.65
N SER A 240 -5.30 -48.43 -7.28
CA SER A 240 -4.75 -48.94 -6.03
C SER A 240 -5.38 -48.24 -4.82
N ASN A 241 -5.60 -48.98 -3.76
CA ASN A 241 -6.03 -48.47 -2.47
C ASN A 241 -5.09 -49.01 -1.38
N PHE A 242 -3.78 -48.80 -1.58
CA PHE A 242 -2.72 -49.31 -0.72
C PHE A 242 -2.93 -48.96 0.75
N ARG A 243 -2.56 -49.90 1.61
CA ARG A 243 -2.66 -49.76 3.07
C ARG A 243 -1.35 -49.18 3.61
N ASN A 244 -1.46 -48.38 4.66
CA ASN A 244 -0.29 -47.83 5.33
C ASN A 244 0.17 -48.77 6.45
N PHE A 245 1.00 -49.76 6.12
CA PHE A 245 1.62 -50.64 7.10
C PHE A 245 2.97 -50.08 7.54
N GLN A 246 3.03 -49.34 8.66
CA GLN A 246 4.30 -48.77 9.13
C GLN A 246 5.41 -49.79 9.37
N LYS A 247 5.05 -51.04 9.71
CA LYS A 247 5.99 -52.15 9.94
C LYS A 247 6.06 -53.14 8.77
N GLY A 248 5.45 -52.82 7.62
CA GLY A 248 5.35 -53.73 6.48
C GLY A 248 4.49 -54.96 6.76
N PHE A 249 4.73 -56.04 6.01
CA PHE A 249 4.10 -57.34 6.20
C PHE A 249 4.85 -58.18 7.24
N ARG A 250 4.22 -59.25 7.70
CA ARG A 250 4.91 -60.26 8.49
C ARG A 250 5.91 -60.98 7.58
N THR A 251 7.19 -60.87 7.89
CA THR A 251 8.27 -61.37 7.03
C THR A 251 9.18 -62.33 7.81
N VAL A 252 9.60 -63.41 7.15
CA VAL A 252 10.66 -64.33 7.62
C VAL A 252 11.68 -64.56 6.52
N SER A 253 12.97 -64.62 6.87
CA SER A 253 14.03 -64.86 5.87
C SER A 253 14.06 -66.32 5.40
N LEU A 254 14.58 -66.53 4.19
CA LEU A 254 14.80 -67.86 3.62
C LEU A 254 15.61 -68.75 4.58
N THR A 255 16.72 -68.22 5.12
CA THR A 255 17.58 -68.94 6.07
C THR A 255 16.79 -69.40 7.31
N ASN A 256 15.93 -68.56 7.88
CA ASN A 256 15.15 -68.93 9.07
C ASN A 256 14.18 -70.07 8.78
N VAL A 257 13.56 -70.09 7.60
CA VAL A 257 12.67 -71.19 7.19
C VAL A 257 13.47 -72.48 7.02
N LEU A 258 14.60 -72.44 6.31
CA LEU A 258 15.45 -73.63 6.07
C LEU A 258 16.03 -74.22 7.37
N ASN A 259 16.34 -73.38 8.35
CA ASN A 259 16.86 -73.81 9.65
C ASN A 259 15.76 -74.25 10.63
N GLY A 260 14.48 -74.10 10.28
CA GLY A 260 13.35 -74.37 11.19
C GLY A 260 13.20 -73.35 12.31
N SER A 261 13.90 -72.21 12.26
CA SER A 261 13.84 -71.12 13.23
C SER A 261 12.63 -70.20 12.99
N ILE A 262 11.44 -70.80 12.86
CA ILE A 262 10.18 -70.10 12.60
C ILE A 262 9.08 -70.57 13.56
N PRO A 263 8.06 -69.73 13.86
CA PRO A 263 6.91 -70.16 14.66
C PRO A 263 6.13 -71.32 14.01
N GLU A 264 5.64 -72.26 14.81
CA GLU A 264 4.99 -73.52 14.35
C GLU A 264 3.74 -73.34 13.47
N ASN A 265 3.09 -72.17 13.51
CA ASN A 265 1.87 -71.87 12.75
C ASN A 265 1.99 -70.60 11.90
N ILE A 266 3.22 -70.19 11.55
CA ILE A 266 3.40 -68.94 10.81
C ILE A 266 2.78 -69.00 9.41
N PHE A 267 2.81 -70.15 8.73
CA PHE A 267 2.25 -70.29 7.38
C PHE A 267 0.84 -70.87 7.35
N ARG A 268 0.39 -71.45 8.46
CA ARG A 268 -0.88 -72.18 8.53
C ARG A 268 -2.06 -71.28 8.23
N ASP A 269 -2.89 -71.70 7.28
CA ASP A 269 -4.08 -70.99 6.85
C ASP A 269 -3.85 -69.57 6.29
N ARG A 270 -2.62 -69.27 5.86
CA ARG A 270 -2.24 -67.96 5.30
C ARG A 270 -1.88 -68.02 3.82
N LEU A 271 -1.83 -66.85 3.19
CA LEU A 271 -1.18 -66.63 1.90
C LEU A 271 0.31 -66.44 2.15
N VAL A 272 1.13 -67.30 1.55
CA VAL A 272 2.59 -67.24 1.68
C VAL A 272 3.17 -66.74 0.36
N LEU A 273 3.94 -65.66 0.38
CA LEU A 273 4.61 -65.11 -0.79
C LEU A 273 6.12 -65.29 -0.63
N ILE A 274 6.76 -65.93 -1.60
CA ILE A 274 8.21 -66.18 -1.61
C ILE A 274 8.80 -65.30 -2.70
N GLY A 275 9.75 -64.43 -2.36
CA GLY A 275 10.34 -63.51 -3.33
C GLY A 275 11.56 -62.76 -2.80
N ILE A 276 12.22 -62.02 -3.69
CA ILE A 276 13.47 -61.32 -3.39
C ILE A 276 13.18 -59.95 -2.79
N THR A 277 13.78 -59.66 -1.64
CA THR A 277 13.72 -58.34 -0.97
C THR A 277 15.11 -57.72 -0.78
N ALA A 278 16.15 -58.35 -1.33
CA ALA A 278 17.53 -57.90 -1.26
C ALA A 278 17.78 -56.63 -2.10
N GLU A 279 18.52 -55.68 -1.54
CA GLU A 279 18.82 -54.37 -2.17
C GLU A 279 19.59 -54.49 -3.49
N SER A 280 20.30 -55.60 -3.70
CA SER A 280 21.01 -55.90 -4.95
C SER A 280 20.08 -56.28 -6.12
N SER A 281 18.78 -56.51 -5.86
CA SER A 281 17.78 -56.86 -6.88
C SER A 281 17.29 -55.62 -7.64
N SER A 282 16.92 -55.79 -8.92
CA SER A 282 16.28 -54.74 -9.72
C SER A 282 14.75 -54.67 -9.56
N ASP A 283 14.18 -55.52 -8.69
CA ASP A 283 12.73 -55.69 -8.52
C ASP A 283 12.12 -54.73 -7.49
N TYR A 284 12.33 -53.43 -7.68
CA TYR A 284 11.87 -52.36 -6.79
C TYR A 284 10.94 -51.38 -7.49
N PHE A 285 9.88 -50.99 -6.78
CA PHE A 285 8.81 -50.13 -7.28
C PHE A 285 8.53 -48.95 -6.36
N ILE A 286 8.13 -47.83 -6.96
CA ILE A 286 7.72 -46.63 -6.22
C ILE A 286 6.20 -46.66 -6.06
N THR A 287 5.74 -46.57 -4.82
CA THR A 287 4.31 -46.43 -4.48
C THR A 287 4.01 -44.99 -4.06
N PRO A 288 2.73 -44.59 -3.95
CA PRO A 288 2.33 -43.28 -3.42
C PRO A 288 2.94 -42.91 -2.05
N TYR A 289 3.30 -43.89 -1.22
CA TYR A 289 3.93 -43.69 0.09
C TYR A 289 5.41 -43.30 0.01
N ASN A 290 6.12 -43.75 -1.03
CA ASN A 290 7.59 -43.73 -1.08
C ASN A 290 8.15 -42.53 -1.87
N GLY A 291 7.28 -41.67 -2.41
CA GLY A 291 7.67 -40.49 -3.16
C GLY A 291 7.58 -39.23 -2.31
N THR A 292 8.61 -38.91 -1.53
CA THR A 292 8.62 -37.68 -0.72
C THR A 292 9.46 -36.56 -1.30
N ILE A 293 8.84 -35.39 -1.34
CA ILE A 293 9.49 -34.06 -1.26
C ILE A 293 9.80 -33.70 0.23
N VAL A 294 9.28 -34.44 1.22
CA VAL A 294 9.22 -34.01 2.64
C VAL A 294 10.01 -34.89 3.64
N LYS A 295 10.26 -36.18 3.37
CA LYS A 295 11.04 -37.09 4.24
C LYS A 295 12.03 -37.86 3.39
N GLY A 296 13.32 -37.52 3.47
CA GLY A 296 14.39 -37.99 2.58
C GLY A 296 14.78 -39.47 2.69
N SER A 297 13.84 -40.40 2.69
CA SER A 297 14.10 -41.84 2.56
C SER A 297 13.34 -42.40 1.37
N PHE A 298 14.04 -42.62 0.25
CA PHE A 298 13.56 -43.41 -0.89
C PHE A 298 13.54 -44.90 -0.51
N ALA A 299 12.62 -45.32 0.36
CA ALA A 299 12.40 -46.74 0.59
C ALA A 299 11.56 -47.26 -0.58
N ALA A 300 12.18 -47.84 -1.61
CA ALA A 300 11.45 -48.50 -2.67
C ALA A 300 10.77 -49.78 -2.13
N THR A 301 9.59 -50.12 -2.64
CA THR A 301 8.86 -51.34 -2.23
C THR A 301 9.28 -52.48 -3.15
N SER A 302 9.67 -53.63 -2.60
CA SER A 302 10.03 -54.80 -3.40
C SER A 302 8.83 -55.36 -4.18
N GLY A 303 9.04 -56.03 -5.31
CA GLY A 303 7.97 -56.63 -6.12
C GLY A 303 7.09 -57.58 -5.31
N VAL A 304 7.70 -58.42 -4.46
CA VAL A 304 6.98 -59.34 -3.58
C VAL A 304 6.09 -58.63 -2.55
N GLU A 305 6.56 -57.53 -1.96
CA GLU A 305 5.77 -56.70 -1.05
C GLU A 305 4.63 -55.98 -1.77
N LEU A 306 4.85 -55.54 -3.01
CA LEU A 306 3.82 -54.96 -3.85
C LEU A 306 2.73 -55.99 -4.18
N HIS A 307 3.13 -57.23 -4.51
CA HIS A 307 2.19 -58.33 -4.71
C HIS A 307 1.40 -58.67 -3.45
N ALA A 308 2.04 -58.64 -2.27
CA ALA A 308 1.40 -58.82 -0.98
C ALA A 308 0.39 -57.69 -0.69
N SER A 309 0.75 -56.44 -0.99
CA SER A 309 -0.11 -55.26 -0.81
C SER A 309 -1.37 -55.33 -1.67
N ILE A 310 -1.23 -55.70 -2.94
CA ILE A 310 -2.36 -55.88 -3.85
C ILE A 310 -3.24 -57.05 -3.41
N SER A 311 -2.64 -58.18 -3.02
CA SER A 311 -3.38 -59.36 -2.54
C SER A 311 -4.17 -59.03 -1.26
N SER A 312 -3.54 -58.31 -0.33
CA SER A 312 -4.17 -57.80 0.91
C SER A 312 -5.38 -56.93 0.58
N GLN A 313 -5.24 -56.00 -0.37
CA GLN A 313 -6.35 -55.16 -0.82
C GLN A 313 -7.50 -56.02 -1.36
N LEU A 314 -7.25 -56.95 -2.28
CA LEU A 314 -8.29 -57.77 -2.90
C LEU A 314 -9.02 -58.66 -1.89
N ILE A 315 -8.29 -59.30 -0.97
CA ILE A 315 -8.86 -60.12 0.10
C ILE A 315 -9.70 -59.26 1.05
N ALA A 316 -9.19 -58.10 1.46
CA ALA A 316 -9.91 -57.18 2.34
C ALA A 316 -11.16 -56.58 1.68
N ASN A 317 -11.11 -56.31 0.37
CA ASN A 317 -12.28 -55.89 -0.39
C ASN A 317 -13.36 -56.99 -0.35
N ALA A 318 -12.98 -58.25 -0.58
CA ALA A 318 -13.92 -59.36 -0.66
C ALA A 318 -14.50 -59.79 0.69
N ILE A 319 -13.68 -59.93 1.73
CA ILE A 319 -14.07 -60.43 3.06
C ILE A 319 -14.53 -59.30 3.97
N ASP A 320 -13.68 -58.29 4.16
CA ASP A 320 -13.88 -57.24 5.16
C ASP A 320 -14.86 -56.16 4.65
N GLY A 321 -15.09 -56.08 3.33
CA GLY A 321 -15.91 -55.05 2.70
C GLY A 321 -15.20 -53.69 2.64
N ARG A 322 -13.86 -53.68 2.68
CA ARG A 322 -13.07 -52.46 2.51
C ARG A 322 -13.43 -51.81 1.16
N PRO A 323 -13.61 -50.48 1.08
CA PRO A 323 -13.96 -49.83 -0.18
C PRO A 323 -12.84 -49.94 -1.22
N THR A 324 -13.23 -50.17 -2.47
CA THR A 324 -12.36 -49.95 -3.63
C THR A 324 -12.30 -48.45 -3.92
N LEU A 325 -11.18 -47.97 -4.46
CA LEU A 325 -11.07 -46.57 -4.84
C LEU A 325 -11.79 -46.36 -6.18
N LYS A 326 -12.76 -45.44 -6.19
CA LYS A 326 -13.64 -45.15 -7.32
C LYS A 326 -13.49 -43.70 -7.76
N VAL A 327 -13.83 -43.45 -9.02
CA VAL A 327 -13.91 -42.11 -9.60
C VAL A 327 -15.37 -41.73 -9.83
N GLY A 328 -15.66 -40.43 -9.82
CA GLY A 328 -16.99 -39.92 -10.14
C GLY A 328 -17.34 -40.15 -11.62
N ALA A 329 -18.63 -40.31 -11.92
CA ALA A 329 -19.07 -40.29 -13.31
C ALA A 329 -18.75 -38.92 -13.96
N LYS A 330 -18.38 -38.91 -15.24
CA LYS A 330 -17.95 -37.68 -15.94
C LYS A 330 -18.89 -36.48 -15.77
N PRO A 331 -20.23 -36.62 -15.85
CA PRO A 331 -21.12 -35.49 -15.63
C PRO A 331 -21.03 -34.93 -14.21
N ILE A 332 -20.85 -35.79 -13.21
CA ILE A 332 -20.72 -35.40 -11.80
C ILE A 332 -19.42 -34.64 -11.60
N GLU A 333 -18.31 -35.08 -12.20
CA GLU A 333 -17.04 -34.36 -12.13
C GLU A 333 -17.11 -32.97 -12.80
N ILE A 334 -17.80 -32.86 -13.95
CA ILE A 334 -18.02 -31.57 -14.62
C ILE A 334 -18.85 -30.64 -13.73
N LEU A 335 -19.94 -31.14 -13.16
CA LEU A 335 -20.79 -30.37 -12.23
C LEU A 335 -20.01 -29.95 -10.99
N TRP A 336 -19.13 -30.80 -10.48
CA TRP A 336 -18.25 -30.50 -9.36
C TRP A 336 -17.30 -29.33 -9.66
N ILE A 337 -16.60 -29.36 -10.79
CA ILE A 337 -15.71 -28.27 -11.22
C ILE A 337 -16.51 -26.98 -11.47
N ALA A 338 -17.68 -27.09 -12.11
CA ALA A 338 -18.56 -25.96 -12.36
C ALA A 338 -19.07 -25.32 -11.06
N MET A 339 -19.38 -26.12 -10.03
CA MET A 339 -19.82 -25.63 -8.72
C MET A 339 -18.78 -24.69 -8.10
N PHE A 340 -17.50 -25.04 -8.16
CA PHE A 340 -16.43 -24.19 -7.63
C PHE A 340 -16.18 -22.94 -8.48
N ALA A 341 -16.31 -23.02 -9.81
CA ALA A 341 -16.32 -21.83 -10.66
C ALA A 341 -17.48 -20.87 -10.29
N ILE A 342 -18.69 -21.42 -10.09
CA ILE A 342 -19.86 -20.63 -9.66
C ILE A 342 -19.58 -19.98 -8.30
N ALA A 343 -19.07 -20.73 -7.32
CA ALA A 343 -18.77 -20.21 -5.98
C ALA A 343 -17.78 -19.03 -6.03
N GLY A 344 -16.69 -19.18 -6.80
CA GLY A 344 -15.69 -18.11 -6.98
C GLY A 344 -16.28 -16.87 -7.64
N GLY A 345 -17.05 -17.08 -8.71
CA GLY A 345 -17.73 -16.00 -9.42
C GLY A 345 -18.77 -15.27 -8.56
N LEU A 346 -19.59 -16.00 -7.79
CA LEU A 346 -20.64 -15.43 -6.93
C LEU A 346 -20.07 -14.61 -5.77
N LEU A 347 -18.99 -15.07 -5.13
CA LEU A 347 -18.33 -14.34 -4.03
C LEU A 347 -17.83 -12.97 -4.50
N CYS A 348 -17.13 -12.92 -5.62
CA CYS A 348 -16.65 -11.66 -6.20
C CYS A 348 -17.81 -10.80 -6.72
N TRP A 349 -18.83 -11.42 -7.32
CA TRP A 349 -19.97 -10.69 -7.86
C TRP A 349 -20.81 -9.98 -6.78
N ASN A 350 -21.07 -10.63 -5.66
CA ASN A 350 -21.83 -10.03 -4.55
C ASN A 350 -21.09 -8.83 -3.93
N SER A 351 -19.76 -8.82 -3.99
CA SER A 351 -18.92 -7.70 -3.53
C SER A 351 -19.08 -6.43 -4.41
N ARG A 352 -19.60 -6.55 -5.65
CA ARG A 352 -19.72 -5.44 -6.63
C ARG A 352 -20.61 -4.29 -6.18
N TYR A 353 -21.67 -4.56 -5.40
CA TYR A 353 -22.74 -3.58 -5.12
C TYR A 353 -22.57 -2.80 -3.82
N VAL A 354 -21.54 -3.08 -3.03
CA VAL A 354 -21.39 -2.43 -1.73
C VAL A 354 -20.67 -1.09 -1.92
N ARG A 355 -21.39 0.01 -1.62
CA ARG A 355 -20.93 1.40 -1.78
C ARG A 355 -19.49 1.60 -1.29
N PRO A 356 -18.65 2.38 -1.99
CA PRO A 356 -17.35 2.80 -1.47
C PRO A 356 -17.60 3.74 -0.29
N ILE A 357 -17.63 3.18 0.91
CA ILE A 357 -17.54 3.94 2.16
C ILE A 357 -16.07 4.23 2.34
N THR A 358 -15.70 5.51 2.17
CA THR A 358 -14.45 6.20 2.56
C THR A 358 -13.12 5.43 2.41
N GLN A 359 -12.10 6.08 1.84
CA GLN A 359 -10.78 5.48 1.54
C GLN A 359 -10.13 4.68 2.70
N SER A 360 -10.49 4.91 3.97
CA SER A 360 -9.97 4.15 5.11
C SER A 360 -10.54 2.72 5.30
N LYS A 361 -11.65 2.34 4.66
CA LYS A 361 -12.26 0.99 4.82
C LYS A 361 -12.15 0.07 3.60
N ILE A 362 -11.58 0.56 2.49
CA ILE A 362 -11.31 -0.24 1.29
C ILE A 362 -10.20 -1.27 1.54
N SER A 363 -9.21 -0.97 2.41
CA SER A 363 -8.12 -1.89 2.78
C SER A 363 -8.60 -3.12 3.56
N LEU A 364 -9.75 -3.05 4.22
CA LEU A 364 -10.27 -4.09 5.10
C LEU A 364 -11.21 -5.09 4.41
N ARG A 365 -11.63 -4.90 3.15
CA ARG A 365 -12.60 -5.80 2.47
C ARG A 365 -12.05 -6.70 1.37
N LEU A 366 -11.03 -6.25 0.64
CA LEU A 366 -10.22 -7.12 -0.20
C LEU A 366 -9.74 -8.38 0.57
N PRO A 367 -9.30 -8.27 1.85
CA PRO A 367 -8.94 -9.44 2.64
C PRO A 367 -10.12 -10.39 2.92
N TRP A 368 -11.38 -9.95 3.05
CA TRP A 368 -12.48 -10.89 3.36
C TRP A 368 -12.85 -11.80 2.17
N VAL A 369 -12.86 -11.27 0.94
CA VAL A 369 -13.13 -12.09 -0.24
C VAL A 369 -11.98 -13.06 -0.50
N THR A 370 -10.73 -12.61 -0.34
CA THR A 370 -9.56 -13.49 -0.46
C THR A 370 -9.52 -14.54 0.65
N LEU A 371 -9.86 -14.18 1.90
CA LEU A 371 -10.01 -15.13 3.02
C LEU A 371 -11.13 -16.14 2.75
N ALA A 372 -12.27 -15.71 2.19
CA ALA A 372 -13.36 -16.62 1.84
C ALA A 372 -12.97 -17.61 0.73
N ILE A 373 -12.24 -17.15 -0.30
CA ILE A 373 -11.70 -18.01 -1.36
C ILE A 373 -10.68 -18.99 -0.77
N ALA A 374 -9.77 -18.53 0.08
CA ALA A 374 -8.78 -19.38 0.76
C ALA A 374 -9.47 -20.43 1.65
N PHE A 375 -10.50 -20.04 2.40
CA PHE A 375 -11.31 -20.93 3.22
C PHE A 375 -12.04 -21.99 2.38
N LEU A 376 -12.69 -21.60 1.28
CA LEU A 376 -13.34 -22.54 0.36
C LEU A 376 -12.33 -23.48 -0.30
N GLY A 377 -11.16 -22.98 -0.69
CA GLY A 377 -10.07 -23.80 -1.23
C GLY A 377 -9.55 -24.82 -0.22
N GLY A 378 -9.32 -24.40 1.02
CA GLY A 378 -8.93 -25.30 2.12
C GLY A 378 -10.02 -26.32 2.45
N SER A 379 -11.28 -25.89 2.48
CA SER A 379 -12.44 -26.77 2.71
C SER A 379 -12.58 -27.81 1.59
N LEU A 380 -12.42 -27.42 0.31
CA LEU A 380 -12.37 -28.34 -0.82
C LEU A 380 -11.28 -29.40 -0.62
N PHE A 381 -10.09 -29.00 -0.21
CA PHE A 381 -8.97 -29.92 -0.02
C PHE A 381 -9.26 -30.94 1.10
N ILE A 382 -9.75 -30.46 2.26
CA ILE A 382 -10.08 -31.30 3.41
C ILE A 382 -11.25 -32.25 3.10
N THR A 383 -12.31 -31.73 2.47
CA THR A 383 -13.48 -32.55 2.09
C THR A 383 -13.10 -33.61 1.06
N SER A 384 -12.25 -33.27 0.08
CA SER A 384 -11.73 -34.24 -0.89
C SER A 384 -10.90 -35.33 -0.23
N TYR A 385 -10.10 -34.99 0.79
CA TYR A 385 -9.34 -35.97 1.56
C TYR A 385 -10.26 -36.92 2.35
N ILE A 386 -11.32 -36.40 3.00
CA ILE A 386 -12.29 -37.23 3.73
C ILE A 386 -13.02 -38.18 2.78
N VAL A 387 -13.48 -37.68 1.63
CA VAL A 387 -14.14 -38.46 0.59
C VAL A 387 -13.20 -39.54 0.02
N PHE A 388 -11.91 -39.21 -0.11
CA PHE A 388 -10.86 -40.18 -0.48
C PHE A 388 -10.69 -41.30 0.54
N LEU A 389 -10.76 -41.02 1.84
CA LEU A 389 -10.75 -42.07 2.88
C LEU A 389 -11.97 -43.00 2.79
N TRP A 390 -13.09 -42.51 2.26
CA TRP A 390 -14.28 -43.33 1.95
C TRP A 390 -14.21 -44.08 0.61
N GLY A 391 -13.08 -44.01 -0.10
CA GLY A 391 -12.87 -44.73 -1.35
C GLY A 391 -13.33 -43.98 -2.60
N TRP A 392 -13.39 -42.65 -2.56
CA TRP A 392 -13.71 -41.83 -3.73
C TRP A 392 -12.63 -40.81 -4.05
N TRP A 393 -12.07 -40.87 -5.25
CA TRP A 393 -11.17 -39.85 -5.76
C TRP A 393 -11.95 -38.85 -6.61
N ILE A 394 -12.01 -37.61 -6.13
CA ILE A 394 -12.69 -36.49 -6.81
C ILE A 394 -11.68 -35.44 -7.28
N PRO A 395 -11.96 -34.68 -8.35
CA PRO A 395 -11.03 -33.70 -8.90
C PRO A 395 -10.78 -32.53 -7.94
N VAL A 396 -9.53 -32.36 -7.50
CA VAL A 396 -9.14 -31.30 -6.55
C VAL A 396 -8.53 -30.10 -7.28
N VAL A 397 -7.51 -30.33 -8.10
CA VAL A 397 -6.77 -29.28 -8.81
C VAL A 397 -7.65 -28.49 -9.77
N PRO A 398 -8.43 -29.10 -10.68
CA PRO A 398 -9.28 -28.33 -11.59
C PRO A 398 -10.37 -27.56 -10.83
N SER A 399 -10.87 -28.08 -9.71
CA SER A 399 -11.89 -27.43 -8.88
C SER A 399 -11.31 -26.21 -8.14
N LEU A 400 -10.09 -26.31 -7.64
CA LEU A 400 -9.39 -25.17 -7.01
C LEU A 400 -9.05 -24.09 -8.04
N LEU A 401 -8.58 -24.48 -9.23
CA LEU A 401 -8.34 -23.56 -10.33
C LEU A 401 -9.64 -22.89 -10.81
N ALA A 402 -10.75 -23.63 -10.87
CA ALA A 402 -12.07 -23.09 -11.19
C ALA A 402 -12.50 -21.98 -10.21
N LEU A 403 -12.33 -22.23 -8.91
CA LEU A 403 -12.61 -21.24 -7.86
C LEU A 403 -11.79 -19.96 -8.05
N ILE A 404 -10.47 -20.10 -8.20
CA ILE A 404 -9.54 -18.95 -8.26
C ILE A 404 -9.68 -18.20 -9.59
N SER A 405 -9.66 -18.90 -10.72
CA SER A 405 -9.73 -18.27 -12.05
C SER A 405 -11.05 -17.56 -12.28
N SER A 406 -12.18 -18.14 -11.85
CA SER A 406 -13.48 -17.48 -11.95
C SER A 406 -13.53 -16.20 -11.11
N ALA A 407 -13.00 -16.24 -9.88
CA ALA A 407 -12.89 -15.06 -9.02
C ALA A 407 -12.03 -13.94 -9.67
N ILE A 408 -10.88 -14.28 -10.25
CA ILE A 408 -10.00 -13.32 -10.95
C ILE A 408 -10.72 -12.70 -12.15
N ILE A 409 -11.31 -13.52 -13.02
CA ILE A 409 -11.95 -13.04 -14.25
C ILE A 409 -13.18 -12.18 -13.94
N VAL A 410 -14.03 -12.59 -12.99
CA VAL A 410 -15.18 -11.77 -12.56
C VAL A 410 -14.72 -10.45 -11.97
N THR A 411 -13.68 -10.45 -11.14
CA THR A 411 -13.11 -9.21 -10.57
C THR A 411 -12.63 -8.27 -11.68
N GLY A 412 -11.83 -8.77 -12.62
CA GLY A 412 -11.37 -8.00 -13.79
C GLY A 412 -12.52 -7.45 -14.63
N TYR A 413 -13.54 -8.27 -14.92
CA TYR A 413 -14.74 -7.83 -15.64
C TYR A 413 -15.49 -6.70 -14.91
N THR A 414 -15.65 -6.82 -13.58
CA THR A 414 -16.33 -5.79 -12.79
C THR A 414 -15.52 -4.49 -12.71
N ALA A 415 -14.19 -4.57 -12.60
CA ALA A 415 -13.30 -3.42 -12.58
C ALA A 415 -13.33 -2.67 -13.93
N LEU A 416 -13.22 -3.39 -15.05
CA LEU A 416 -13.33 -2.81 -16.39
C LEU A 416 -14.70 -2.15 -16.61
N SER A 417 -15.78 -2.85 -16.25
CA SER A 417 -17.14 -2.31 -16.35
C SER A 417 -17.35 -1.04 -15.51
N ALA A 418 -16.77 -1.00 -14.30
CA ALA A 418 -16.83 0.18 -13.43
C ALA A 418 -16.01 1.35 -14.00
N ASN A 419 -14.85 1.06 -14.57
CA ASN A 419 -14.00 2.09 -15.17
C ASN A 419 -14.63 2.70 -16.42
N GLU A 420 -15.27 1.89 -17.28
CA GLU A 420 -16.05 2.38 -18.43
C GLU A 420 -17.24 3.25 -18.02
N ALA A 421 -17.95 2.86 -16.96
CA ALA A 421 -19.06 3.65 -16.43
C ALA A 421 -18.56 4.99 -15.86
N ARG A 422 -17.44 4.97 -15.11
CA ARG A 422 -16.79 6.19 -14.60
C ARG A 422 -16.31 7.10 -15.72
N ARG A 423 -15.68 6.55 -16.77
CA ARG A 423 -15.24 7.31 -17.95
C ARG A 423 -16.42 7.98 -18.64
N ARG A 424 -17.51 7.25 -18.88
CA ARG A 424 -18.74 7.83 -19.47
C ARG A 424 -19.34 8.94 -18.60
N ALA A 425 -19.39 8.74 -17.29
CA ALA A 425 -19.89 9.75 -16.36
C ALA A 425 -19.01 11.01 -16.32
N ILE A 426 -17.68 10.87 -16.40
CA ILE A 426 -16.77 12.02 -16.50
C ILE A 426 -17.01 12.78 -17.80
N LEU A 427 -17.09 12.07 -18.93
CA LEU A 427 -17.33 12.70 -20.23
C LEU A 427 -18.68 13.43 -20.29
N SER A 428 -19.74 12.90 -19.67
CA SER A 428 -21.06 13.55 -19.67
C SER A 428 -21.17 14.82 -18.83
N VAL A 429 -20.19 15.10 -17.95
CA VAL A 429 -20.18 16.30 -17.09
C VAL A 429 -19.36 17.43 -17.71
N ILE A 430 -18.54 17.16 -18.74
CA ILE A 430 -17.75 18.19 -19.41
C ILE A 430 -18.68 18.97 -20.36
N PRO A 431 -18.82 20.30 -20.22
CA PRO A 431 -19.68 21.12 -21.07
C PRO A 431 -18.97 21.52 -22.37
N ASP A 432 -18.40 20.52 -23.07
CA ASP A 432 -17.73 20.72 -24.35
C ASP A 432 -18.36 19.75 -25.37
N LEU A 433 -18.58 20.22 -26.59
CA LEU A 433 -18.96 19.38 -27.72
C LEU A 433 -17.72 18.59 -28.18
N MET A 434 -17.80 17.27 -28.14
CA MET A 434 -16.68 16.39 -28.49
C MET A 434 -17.06 15.42 -29.61
N PHE A 435 -16.29 15.37 -30.69
CA PHE A 435 -16.52 14.45 -31.80
C PHE A 435 -15.21 14.01 -32.48
N ASN A 436 -15.25 12.85 -33.14
CA ASN A 436 -14.11 12.30 -33.86
C ASN A 436 -14.21 12.54 -35.37
N VAL A 437 -13.07 12.80 -35.99
CA VAL A 437 -12.90 12.97 -37.43
C VAL A 437 -11.68 12.16 -37.89
N SER A 438 -11.76 11.53 -39.07
CA SER A 438 -10.62 10.89 -39.74
C SER A 438 -9.62 11.94 -40.22
N GLY A 439 -8.36 11.55 -40.44
CA GLY A 439 -7.35 12.44 -41.03
C GLY A 439 -7.71 12.96 -42.43
N ASP A 440 -8.62 12.28 -43.12
CA ASP A 440 -9.17 12.72 -44.41
C ASP A 440 -10.39 13.64 -44.28
N GLY A 441 -10.72 14.12 -43.07
CA GLY A 441 -11.84 15.03 -42.84
C GLY A 441 -13.23 14.36 -42.79
N ILE A 442 -13.28 13.04 -42.62
CA ILE A 442 -14.56 12.28 -42.53
C ILE A 442 -15.04 12.25 -41.08
N TYR A 443 -16.30 12.60 -40.84
CA TYR A 443 -16.92 12.56 -39.52
C TYR A 443 -17.14 11.11 -39.06
N LEU A 444 -16.54 10.73 -37.92
CA LEU A 444 -16.56 9.35 -37.40
C LEU A 444 -17.63 9.13 -36.32
N GLY A 445 -17.99 10.17 -35.57
CA GLY A 445 -19.06 10.09 -34.58
C GLY A 445 -18.92 11.03 -33.39
N LEU A 446 -20.01 11.16 -32.65
CA LEU A 446 -20.17 12.05 -31.49
C LEU A 446 -19.75 11.35 -30.19
N ILE A 447 -18.97 12.02 -29.36
CA ILE A 447 -18.51 11.52 -28.05
C ILE A 447 -19.33 12.15 -26.92
N ASN A 448 -19.54 13.47 -26.98
CA ASN A 448 -20.30 14.22 -26.00
C ASN A 448 -21.03 15.37 -26.68
N TYR A 449 -22.28 15.61 -26.30
CA TYR A 449 -23.11 16.68 -26.83
C TYR A 449 -23.31 17.75 -25.76
N ASP A 450 -23.00 18.99 -26.08
CA ASP A 450 -23.35 20.14 -25.24
C ASP A 450 -24.52 20.91 -25.86
N SER A 451 -25.62 21.00 -25.11
CA SER A 451 -26.81 21.77 -25.47
C SER A 451 -26.60 23.29 -25.56
N THR A 452 -25.50 23.81 -25.01
CA THR A 452 -25.21 25.26 -25.08
C THR A 452 -24.61 25.68 -26.43
N ILE A 453 -24.06 24.72 -27.18
CA ILE A 453 -23.55 24.94 -28.53
C ILE A 453 -24.72 24.77 -29.49
N LYS A 454 -25.36 25.89 -29.83
CA LYS A 454 -26.59 25.92 -30.64
C LYS A 454 -26.37 25.57 -32.11
N LEU A 455 -25.11 25.38 -32.51
CA LEU A 455 -24.68 25.60 -33.88
C LEU A 455 -23.79 24.50 -34.47
N ALA A 456 -24.19 23.27 -34.25
CA ALA A 456 -24.06 22.17 -35.20
C ALA A 456 -24.78 21.01 -34.54
N VAL A 457 -25.67 20.34 -35.25
CA VAL A 457 -26.10 19.01 -34.83
C VAL A 457 -25.24 18.05 -35.63
N PRO A 458 -24.11 17.53 -35.10
CA PRO A 458 -23.59 16.26 -35.56
C PRO A 458 -24.62 15.19 -35.17
N ASP A 459 -25.62 15.04 -36.04
CA ASP A 459 -26.58 13.96 -35.93
C ASP A 459 -25.87 12.63 -36.25
N LEU A 460 -26.38 11.52 -35.73
CA LEU A 460 -25.94 10.18 -36.10
C LEU A 460 -26.03 9.96 -37.63
N GLU A 461 -26.89 10.71 -38.33
CA GLU A 461 -27.05 10.71 -39.79
C GLU A 461 -25.85 11.30 -40.57
N ASN A 462 -24.89 11.94 -39.90
CA ASN A 462 -23.72 12.56 -40.53
C ASN A 462 -22.45 11.71 -40.47
N ILE A 463 -22.50 10.53 -39.83
CA ILE A 463 -21.40 9.57 -39.79
C ILE A 463 -21.04 9.16 -41.24
N GLY A 464 -19.77 9.28 -41.59
CA GLY A 464 -19.24 8.97 -42.92
C GLY A 464 -19.29 10.11 -43.94
N LYS A 465 -19.90 11.26 -43.62
CA LYS A 465 -19.84 12.47 -44.47
C LYS A 465 -18.57 13.26 -44.20
N HIS A 466 -18.09 13.97 -45.21
CA HIS A 466 -16.94 14.87 -45.07
C HIS A 466 -17.36 16.15 -44.33
N ILE A 467 -16.51 16.70 -43.46
CA ILE A 467 -16.87 17.87 -42.63
C ILE A 467 -17.27 19.11 -43.44
N SER A 468 -16.80 19.24 -44.69
CA SER A 468 -17.22 20.32 -45.62
C SER A 468 -18.66 20.19 -46.13
N GLN A 469 -19.28 19.03 -45.97
CA GLN A 469 -20.69 18.80 -46.29
C GLN A 469 -21.62 19.06 -45.09
N ILE A 470 -21.04 19.16 -43.89
CA ILE A 470 -21.76 19.30 -42.62
C ILE A 470 -21.67 20.74 -42.11
N LEU A 471 -20.52 21.39 -42.28
CA LEU A 471 -20.22 22.72 -41.76
C LEU A 471 -20.07 23.75 -42.90
N PRO A 472 -20.35 25.04 -42.64
CA PRO A 472 -20.06 26.13 -43.56
C PRO A 472 -18.60 26.10 -44.04
N THR A 473 -18.37 26.51 -45.30
CA THR A 473 -17.07 26.40 -45.98
C THR A 473 -15.92 27.01 -45.20
N GLU A 474 -16.08 28.23 -44.65
CA GLU A 474 -15.03 28.88 -43.85
C GLU A 474 -14.65 28.08 -42.59
N ILE A 475 -15.64 27.47 -41.92
CA ILE A 475 -15.41 26.68 -40.70
C ILE A 475 -14.74 25.36 -41.08
N SER A 476 -15.24 24.71 -42.12
CA SER A 476 -14.66 23.46 -42.63
C SER A 476 -13.20 23.63 -43.04
N ASP A 477 -12.87 24.67 -43.81
CA ASP A 477 -11.51 24.91 -44.28
C ASP A 477 -10.55 25.17 -43.12
N ARG A 478 -10.99 25.94 -42.12
CA ARG A 478 -10.23 26.18 -40.89
C ARG A 478 -10.03 24.89 -40.07
N HIS A 479 -11.09 24.09 -39.91
CA HIS A 479 -11.01 22.79 -39.24
C HIS A 479 -10.03 21.85 -39.96
N LEU A 480 -10.07 21.78 -41.29
CA LEU A 480 -9.15 20.95 -42.10
C LEU A 480 -7.71 21.43 -42.01
N PHE A 481 -7.48 22.74 -41.99
CA PHE A 481 -6.15 23.33 -41.84
C PHE A 481 -5.49 22.91 -40.52
N TYR A 482 -6.17 23.13 -39.39
CA TYR A 482 -5.63 22.77 -38.08
C TYR A 482 -5.62 21.26 -37.83
N LEU A 483 -6.53 20.50 -38.45
CA LEU A 483 -6.49 19.05 -38.47
C LEU A 483 -5.20 18.54 -39.12
N ARG A 484 -4.84 19.04 -40.32
CA ARG A 484 -3.58 18.68 -40.99
C ARG A 484 -2.37 19.09 -40.15
N GLN A 485 -2.42 20.26 -39.52
CA GLN A 485 -1.34 20.71 -38.64
C GLN A 485 -1.19 19.81 -37.41
N ALA A 486 -2.30 19.36 -36.80
CA ALA A 486 -2.29 18.40 -35.68
C ALA A 486 -1.66 17.06 -36.09
N LEU A 487 -2.01 16.52 -37.27
CA LEU A 487 -1.42 15.29 -37.80
C LEU A 487 0.08 15.44 -38.08
N ASN A 488 0.49 16.55 -38.70
CA ASN A 488 1.89 16.77 -39.09
C ASN A 488 2.80 17.04 -37.89
N THR A 489 2.30 17.77 -36.89
CA THR A 489 3.10 18.19 -35.73
C THR A 489 3.00 17.24 -34.55
N GLY A 490 1.95 16.41 -34.49
CA GLY A 490 1.62 15.58 -33.33
C GLY A 490 1.23 16.38 -32.08
N LYS A 491 1.09 17.71 -32.18
CA LYS A 491 0.76 18.60 -31.05
C LYS A 491 -0.70 19.02 -31.12
N ILE A 492 -1.27 19.29 -29.94
CA ILE A 492 -2.61 19.86 -29.80
C ILE A 492 -2.66 21.22 -30.51
N GLN A 493 -3.66 21.41 -31.38
CA GLN A 493 -3.94 22.70 -32.00
C GLN A 493 -5.12 23.34 -31.28
N ILE A 494 -4.97 24.61 -30.91
CA ILE A 494 -6.00 25.38 -30.21
C ILE A 494 -6.17 26.69 -30.96
N TYR A 495 -7.40 27.05 -31.28
CA TYR A 495 -7.73 28.35 -31.85
C TYR A 495 -9.11 28.79 -31.38
N GLU A 496 -9.30 30.10 -31.36
CA GLU A 496 -10.61 30.70 -31.10
C GLU A 496 -11.27 31.04 -32.44
N GLN A 497 -12.59 30.88 -32.50
CA GLN A 497 -13.41 31.28 -33.63
C GLN A 497 -14.68 31.95 -33.15
N GLN A 498 -15.19 32.89 -33.94
CA GLN A 498 -16.53 33.41 -33.75
C GLN A 498 -17.40 32.87 -34.89
N ILE A 499 -18.57 32.36 -34.53
CA ILE A 499 -19.57 31.95 -35.51
C ILE A 499 -20.83 32.75 -35.29
N CYS A 500 -21.36 33.34 -36.36
CA CYS A 500 -22.63 34.06 -36.33
C CYS A 500 -23.60 33.39 -37.30
N ILE A 501 -24.74 32.92 -36.81
CA ILE A 501 -25.83 32.37 -37.63
C ILE A 501 -27.16 32.88 -37.09
N ASN A 502 -28.04 33.32 -38.00
CA ASN A 502 -29.37 33.86 -37.67
C ASN A 502 -29.33 34.92 -36.56
N ASP A 503 -28.43 35.89 -36.68
CA ASP A 503 -28.19 37.00 -35.73
C ASP A 503 -27.71 36.60 -34.31
N ILE A 504 -27.35 35.34 -34.09
CA ILE A 504 -26.72 34.88 -32.84
C ILE A 504 -25.24 34.61 -33.12
N CYS A 505 -24.37 35.42 -32.51
CA CYS A 505 -22.92 35.21 -32.50
C CYS A 505 -22.49 34.44 -31.25
N GLN A 506 -21.65 33.44 -31.44
CA GLN A 506 -21.07 32.63 -30.39
C GLN A 506 -19.55 32.57 -30.57
N ASP A 507 -18.82 32.87 -29.50
CA ASP A 507 -17.37 32.68 -29.45
C ASP A 507 -17.07 31.25 -28.97
N GLU A 508 -16.21 30.56 -29.72
CA GLU A 508 -15.84 29.18 -29.48
C GLU A 508 -14.32 29.03 -29.40
N GLU A 509 -13.86 28.18 -28.49
CA GLU A 509 -12.50 27.66 -28.50
C GLU A 509 -12.53 26.23 -29.05
N VAL A 510 -11.79 25.99 -30.14
CA VAL A 510 -11.69 24.68 -30.78
C VAL A 510 -10.32 24.09 -30.48
N ARG A 511 -10.31 22.86 -29.96
CA ARG A 511 -9.11 22.08 -29.70
C ARG A 511 -9.13 20.81 -30.54
N ILE A 512 -8.04 20.54 -31.22
CA ILE A 512 -7.89 19.37 -32.07
C ILE A 512 -6.71 18.55 -31.56
N VAL A 513 -6.97 17.28 -31.24
CA VAL A 513 -5.99 16.34 -30.66
C VAL A 513 -5.96 15.06 -31.47
N VAL A 514 -4.77 14.54 -31.78
CA VAL A 514 -4.64 13.22 -32.39
C VAL A 514 -5.04 12.15 -31.37
N SER A 515 -6.08 11.38 -31.68
CA SER A 515 -6.64 10.33 -30.80
C SER A 515 -6.30 8.91 -31.25
N GLY A 516 -5.84 8.72 -32.50
CA GLY A 516 -5.51 7.41 -33.07
C GLY A 516 -4.57 7.50 -34.28
N ARG A 517 -4.35 6.38 -34.99
CA ARG A 517 -3.40 6.31 -36.13
C ARG A 517 -3.78 7.20 -37.32
N ASN A 518 -5.06 7.56 -37.47
CA ASN A 518 -5.55 8.55 -38.44
C ASN A 518 -6.87 9.17 -37.94
N GLU A 519 -6.98 9.36 -36.62
CA GLU A 519 -8.20 9.84 -35.97
C GLU A 519 -7.88 11.03 -35.09
N LEU A 520 -8.71 12.07 -35.18
CA LEU A 520 -8.58 13.29 -34.39
C LEU A 520 -9.86 13.52 -33.60
N LEU A 521 -9.68 13.92 -32.35
CA LEU A 521 -10.71 14.39 -31.45
C LEU A 521 -10.81 15.91 -31.54
N PHE A 522 -11.99 16.39 -31.89
CA PHE A 522 -12.36 17.79 -31.79
C PHE A 522 -13.07 18.03 -30.46
N VAL A 523 -12.67 19.07 -29.75
CA VAL A 523 -13.30 19.57 -28.53
C VAL A 523 -13.64 21.03 -28.74
N ILE A 524 -14.92 21.37 -28.77
CA ILE A 524 -15.42 22.74 -28.97
C ILE A 524 -16.06 23.21 -27.67
N ARG A 525 -15.62 24.38 -27.20
CA ARG A 525 -16.11 25.00 -25.97
C ARG A 525 -16.68 26.38 -26.26
N ASN A 526 -17.89 26.67 -25.78
CA ASN A 526 -18.45 28.01 -25.82
C ASN A 526 -17.71 28.91 -24.79
N ILE A 527 -17.12 30.01 -25.27
CA ILE A 527 -16.37 30.98 -24.46
C ILE A 527 -16.98 32.38 -24.48
N SER A 528 -18.23 32.51 -24.96
CA SER A 528 -18.92 33.81 -25.11
C SER A 528 -19.03 34.54 -23.75
N ASP A 529 -19.45 33.84 -22.69
CA ASP A 529 -19.55 34.42 -21.35
C ASP A 529 -18.18 34.87 -20.82
N ARG A 530 -17.12 34.10 -21.11
CA ARG A 530 -15.74 34.47 -20.73
C ARG A 530 -15.31 35.75 -21.43
N LYS A 531 -15.54 35.89 -22.74
CA LYS A 531 -15.23 37.11 -23.49
C LYS A 531 -16.01 38.32 -22.96
N GLN A 532 -17.29 38.14 -22.64
CA GLN A 532 -18.09 39.20 -22.02
C GLN A 532 -17.56 39.59 -20.63
N ALA A 533 -17.18 38.62 -19.81
CA ALA A 533 -16.59 38.86 -18.50
C ALA A 533 -15.22 39.54 -18.59
N GLU A 534 -14.35 39.14 -19.52
CA GLU A 534 -13.06 39.80 -19.78
C GLU A 534 -13.26 41.28 -20.17
N LEU A 535 -14.24 41.57 -21.04
CA LEU A 535 -14.59 42.94 -21.41
C LEU A 535 -15.16 43.72 -20.21
N ALA A 536 -15.98 43.08 -19.37
CA ALA A 536 -16.51 43.69 -18.15
C ALA A 536 -15.40 43.98 -17.14
N ILE A 537 -14.45 43.04 -16.96
CA ILE A 537 -13.26 43.20 -16.12
C ILE A 537 -12.39 44.34 -16.65
N TYR A 538 -12.17 44.42 -17.97
CA TYR A 538 -11.40 45.53 -18.56
C TYR A 538 -12.05 46.88 -18.26
N LYS A 539 -13.37 46.99 -18.45
CA LYS A 539 -14.14 48.19 -18.08
C LYS A 539 -14.05 48.50 -16.58
N LYS A 540 -14.20 47.48 -15.73
CA LYS A 540 -14.10 47.62 -14.27
C LYS A 540 -12.69 47.99 -13.81
N ASN A 541 -11.65 47.49 -14.47
CA ASN A 541 -10.26 47.86 -14.18
C ASN A 541 -9.97 49.31 -14.61
N ALA A 542 -10.52 49.76 -15.74
CA ALA A 542 -10.44 51.16 -16.14
C ALA A 542 -11.18 52.09 -15.16
N GLU A 543 -12.38 51.70 -14.73
CA GLU A 543 -13.17 52.40 -13.70
C GLU A 543 -12.43 52.41 -12.34
N LEU A 544 -11.85 51.27 -11.95
CA LEU A 544 -11.06 51.12 -10.73
C LEU A 544 -9.78 51.96 -10.78
N ALA A 545 -9.08 51.99 -11.93
CA ALA A 545 -7.89 52.82 -12.10
C ALA A 545 -8.23 54.31 -11.93
N SER A 546 -9.35 54.77 -12.50
CA SER A 546 -9.85 56.14 -12.30
C SER A 546 -10.21 56.40 -10.83
N THR A 547 -10.90 55.46 -10.17
CA THR A 547 -11.30 55.58 -8.76
C THR A 547 -10.09 55.57 -7.83
N LEU A 548 -9.06 54.76 -8.13
CA LEU A 548 -7.80 54.72 -7.39
C LEU A 548 -7.02 56.02 -7.53
N ASP A 549 -7.01 56.63 -8.71
CA ASP A 549 -6.34 57.91 -8.93
C ASP A 549 -7.06 59.04 -8.16
N GLU A 550 -8.40 59.04 -8.19
CA GLU A 550 -9.23 59.97 -7.41
C GLU A 550 -9.05 59.76 -5.89
N LEU A 551 -9.05 58.50 -5.43
CA LEU A 551 -8.82 58.16 -4.03
C LEU A 551 -7.41 58.58 -3.58
N LYS A 552 -6.37 58.32 -4.38
CA LYS A 552 -4.99 58.76 -4.11
C LYS A 552 -4.93 60.28 -3.99
N ARG A 553 -5.62 61.01 -4.87
CA ARG A 553 -5.67 62.48 -4.82
C ARG A 553 -6.36 62.99 -3.57
N THR A 554 -7.51 62.42 -3.21
CA THR A 554 -8.26 62.77 -1.99
C THR A 554 -7.49 62.40 -0.72
N GLN A 555 -6.86 61.22 -0.69
CA GLN A 555 -6.01 60.79 0.42
C GLN A 555 -4.80 61.73 0.58
N LYS A 556 -4.15 62.12 -0.52
CA LYS A 556 -3.06 63.10 -0.47
C LYS A 556 -3.54 64.45 0.08
N GLN A 557 -4.71 64.92 -0.35
CA GLN A 557 -5.31 66.15 0.18
C GLN A 557 -5.68 66.04 1.68
N LEU A 558 -6.22 64.90 2.12
CA LEU A 558 -6.53 64.64 3.53
C LEU A 558 -5.26 64.58 4.38
N ILE A 559 -4.23 63.86 3.92
CA ILE A 559 -2.93 63.79 4.60
C ILE A 559 -2.30 65.18 4.68
N GLU A 560 -2.32 65.97 3.60
CA GLU A 560 -1.82 67.35 3.62
C GLU A 560 -2.65 68.19 4.61
N SER A 561 -3.98 68.09 4.60
CA SER A 561 -4.87 68.80 5.52
C SER A 561 -4.66 68.42 6.99
N GLU A 562 -4.51 67.13 7.32
CA GLU A 562 -4.19 66.66 8.67
C GLU A 562 -2.79 67.12 9.09
N LYS A 563 -1.81 67.06 8.19
CA LYS A 563 -0.44 67.54 8.46
C LYS A 563 -0.41 69.02 8.76
N TYR A 564 -1.18 69.84 8.04
CA TYR A 564 -1.30 71.27 8.31
C TYR A 564 -2.08 71.58 9.58
N ALA A 565 -3.13 70.81 9.90
CA ALA A 565 -3.86 70.96 11.15
C ALA A 565 -3.01 70.59 12.39
N ALA A 566 -2.27 69.48 12.32
CA ALA A 566 -1.35 69.05 13.37
C ALA A 566 -0.18 70.03 13.54
N LEU A 567 0.41 70.51 12.44
CA LEU A 567 1.45 71.54 12.45
C LEU A 567 0.92 72.86 13.05
N GLY A 568 -0.31 73.24 12.71
CA GLY A 568 -0.95 74.44 13.26
C GLY A 568 -1.11 74.38 14.78
N SER A 569 -1.55 73.24 15.33
CA SER A 569 -1.64 73.04 16.79
C SER A 569 -0.27 73.05 17.47
N MET A 570 0.75 72.46 16.83
CA MET A 570 2.10 72.36 17.38
C MET A 570 2.82 73.72 17.41
N VAL A 571 2.73 74.49 16.32
CA VAL A 571 3.32 75.84 16.23
C VAL A 571 2.70 76.78 17.27
N ALA A 572 1.39 76.68 17.50
CA ALA A 572 0.71 77.47 18.52
C ALA A 572 1.20 77.14 19.95
N GLY A 573 1.40 75.86 20.27
CA GLY A 573 1.92 75.42 21.56
C GLY A 573 3.37 75.86 21.80
N VAL A 574 4.25 75.68 20.81
CA VAL A 574 5.66 76.09 20.87
C VAL A 574 5.78 77.61 20.97
N ALA A 575 4.99 78.36 20.22
CA ALA A 575 4.97 79.81 20.31
C ALA A 575 4.62 80.27 21.72
N HIS A 576 3.63 79.65 22.37
CA HIS A 576 3.25 79.98 23.75
C HIS A 576 4.36 79.66 24.76
N GLU A 577 5.00 78.50 24.63
CA GLU A 577 6.10 78.08 25.51
C GLU A 577 7.40 78.86 25.31
N VAL A 578 7.67 79.35 24.09
CA VAL A 578 8.81 80.25 23.79
C VAL A 578 8.51 81.68 24.24
N ASN A 579 7.28 82.16 24.08
CA ASN A 579 6.91 83.53 24.46
C ASN A 579 7.01 83.75 25.97
N THR A 580 6.76 82.72 26.79
CA THR A 580 6.80 82.83 28.25
C THR A 580 8.19 83.20 28.80
N PRO A 581 9.29 82.46 28.51
CA PRO A 581 10.63 82.86 28.93
C PRO A 581 11.09 84.18 28.29
N ILE A 582 10.69 84.47 27.05
CA ILE A 582 11.01 85.76 26.41
C ILE A 582 10.32 86.91 27.15
N GLY A 583 9.05 86.76 27.55
CA GLY A 583 8.31 87.75 28.32
C GLY A 583 8.93 88.00 29.69
N ASN A 584 9.32 86.93 30.39
CA ASN A 584 10.03 87.04 31.67
C ASN A 584 11.39 87.73 31.52
N SER A 585 12.09 87.44 30.43
CA SER A 585 13.35 88.09 30.08
C SER A 585 13.13 89.59 29.85
N LEU A 586 12.11 89.96 29.08
CA LEU A 586 11.78 91.36 28.83
C LEU A 586 11.40 92.11 30.11
N MET A 587 10.66 91.47 31.01
CA MET A 587 10.31 92.04 32.33
C MET A 587 11.55 92.26 33.19
N ALA A 588 12.44 91.27 33.28
CA ALA A 588 13.70 91.38 34.03
C ALA A 588 14.60 92.47 33.44
N ALA A 589 14.70 92.57 32.10
CA ALA A 589 15.41 93.65 31.43
C ALA A 589 14.82 95.03 31.75
N SER A 590 13.49 95.17 31.77
CA SER A 590 12.83 96.43 32.11
C SER A 590 13.02 96.83 33.58
N ILE A 591 12.99 95.86 34.51
CA ILE A 591 13.29 96.09 35.92
C ILE A 591 14.75 96.53 36.09
N LEU A 592 15.67 95.89 35.36
CA LEU A 592 17.08 96.25 35.36
C LEU A 592 17.32 97.65 34.81
N ASP A 593 16.68 98.00 33.69
CA ASP A 593 16.77 99.33 33.08
C ASP A 593 16.26 100.41 34.05
N ASN A 594 15.09 100.22 34.67
CA ASN A 594 14.54 101.17 35.64
C ASN A 594 15.45 101.30 36.88
N ALA A 595 15.96 100.18 37.39
CA ALA A 595 16.91 100.19 38.50
C ALA A 595 18.22 100.94 38.14
N THR A 596 18.71 100.77 36.91
CA THR A 596 19.91 101.45 36.39
C THR A 596 19.68 102.95 36.24
N ASN A 597 18.52 103.36 35.70
CA ASN A 597 18.17 104.77 35.55
C ASN A 597 18.02 105.47 36.91
N LYS A 598 17.36 104.84 37.89
CA LYS A 598 17.28 105.37 39.26
C LYS A 598 18.64 105.44 39.95
N PHE A 599 19.48 104.42 39.76
CA PHE A 599 20.84 104.44 40.29
C PHE A 599 21.66 105.59 39.69
N LYS A 600 21.56 105.80 38.36
CA LYS A 600 22.20 106.91 37.66
C LYS A 600 21.72 108.27 38.18
N GLU A 601 20.41 108.43 38.43
CA GLU A 601 19.85 109.66 39.00
C GLU A 601 20.43 109.97 40.40
N PHE A 602 20.48 108.99 41.31
CA PHE A 602 21.10 109.18 42.62
C PHE A 602 22.60 109.46 42.54
N PHE A 603 23.30 108.90 41.56
CA PHE A 603 24.71 109.18 41.31
C PHE A 603 24.93 110.60 40.79
N ASP A 604 24.15 111.03 39.79
CA ASP A 604 24.26 112.35 39.16
C ASP A 604 23.92 113.49 40.15
N LEU A 605 22.97 113.28 41.07
CA LEU A 605 22.60 114.24 42.13
C LEU A 605 23.59 114.26 43.31
N GLY A 606 24.59 113.38 43.34
CA GLY A 606 25.55 113.26 44.45
C GLY A 606 24.97 112.67 45.74
N GLU A 607 23.76 112.11 45.69
CA GLU A 607 23.03 111.56 46.85
C GLU A 607 23.21 110.05 47.02
N LEU A 608 24.15 109.43 46.30
CA LEU A 608 24.33 107.99 46.30
C LEU A 608 24.82 107.46 47.65
N LYS A 609 23.94 106.72 48.35
CA LYS A 609 24.27 106.02 49.60
C LYS A 609 24.74 104.61 49.32
N LYS A 610 25.58 104.06 50.21
CA LYS A 610 26.03 102.66 50.15
C LYS A 610 24.87 101.67 50.08
N SER A 611 23.77 101.93 50.81
CA SER A 611 22.56 101.11 50.76
C SER A 611 21.88 101.11 49.39
N SER A 612 21.82 102.26 48.71
CA SER A 612 21.24 102.38 47.37
C SER A 612 22.09 101.67 46.31
N LEU A 613 23.42 101.76 46.42
CA LEU A 613 24.35 101.00 45.57
C LEU A 613 24.18 99.49 45.76
N GLN A 614 24.11 99.04 47.02
CA GLN A 614 23.96 97.61 47.32
C GLN A 614 22.61 97.06 46.81
N ALA A 615 21.52 97.82 46.98
CA ALA A 615 20.22 97.45 46.44
C ALA A 615 20.20 97.40 44.90
N TYR A 616 20.91 98.31 44.22
CA TYR A 616 21.07 98.26 42.77
C TYR A 616 21.85 97.01 42.33
N LEU A 617 23.00 96.72 42.96
CA LEU A 617 23.84 95.58 42.61
C LEU A 617 23.09 94.24 42.80
N GLU A 618 22.32 94.08 43.88
CA GLU A 618 21.49 92.90 44.09
C GLU A 618 20.41 92.76 43.01
N LYS A 619 19.73 93.86 42.68
CA LYS A 619 18.68 93.85 41.65
C LYS A 619 19.24 93.61 40.26
N ALA A 620 20.42 94.14 39.97
CA ALA A 620 21.13 93.92 38.71
C ALA A 620 21.59 92.47 38.56
N LYS A 621 22.17 91.89 39.62
CA LYS A 621 22.57 90.48 39.64
C LYS A 621 21.37 89.56 39.45
N SER A 622 20.32 89.72 40.25
CA SER A 622 19.12 88.88 40.17
C SER A 622 18.41 89.00 38.81
N SER A 623 18.29 90.22 38.26
CA SER A 623 17.67 90.41 36.94
C SER A 623 18.49 89.78 35.81
N SER A 624 19.83 89.85 35.89
CA SER A 624 20.73 89.22 34.91
C SER A 624 20.67 87.69 34.97
N GLU A 625 20.59 87.10 36.17
CA GLU A 625 20.41 85.65 36.35
C GLU A 625 19.08 85.18 35.76
N ILE A 626 17.98 85.91 36.01
CA ILE A 626 16.66 85.61 35.43
C ILE A 626 16.71 85.69 33.91
N LEU A 627 17.36 86.73 33.36
CA LEU A 627 17.54 86.90 31.92
C LEU A 627 18.27 85.70 31.30
N LEU A 628 19.44 85.34 31.81
CA LEU A 628 20.25 84.27 31.25
C LEU A 628 19.52 82.91 31.31
N VAL A 629 18.90 82.59 32.44
CA VAL A 629 18.16 81.32 32.60
C VAL A 629 16.99 81.23 31.61
N ASN A 630 16.20 82.30 31.48
CA ASN A 630 15.05 82.27 30.57
C ASN A 630 15.47 82.32 29.09
N LEU A 631 16.51 83.08 28.73
CA LEU A 631 17.03 83.08 27.37
C LEU A 631 17.65 81.73 26.96
N HIS A 632 18.36 81.05 27.88
CA HIS A 632 18.82 79.69 27.66
C HIS A 632 17.66 78.71 27.45
N ARG A 633 16.62 78.80 28.28
CA ARG A 633 15.41 77.97 28.14
C ARG A 633 14.69 78.21 26.81
N ALA A 634 14.60 79.46 26.37
CA ALA A 634 14.03 79.79 25.06
C ALA A 634 14.86 79.20 23.91
N ALA A 635 16.19 79.32 23.98
CA ALA A 635 17.08 78.75 22.98
C ALA A 635 16.99 77.22 22.91
N GLU A 636 16.92 76.54 24.06
CA GLU A 636 16.76 75.09 24.15
C GLU A 636 15.43 74.62 23.55
N LEU A 637 14.32 75.31 23.83
CA LEU A 637 13.01 75.02 23.24
C LEU A 637 13.04 75.15 21.70
N ILE A 638 13.69 76.19 21.19
CA ILE A 638 13.85 76.39 19.74
C ILE A 638 14.72 75.28 19.12
N GLN A 639 15.81 74.89 19.78
CA GLN A 639 16.69 73.82 19.30
C GLN A 639 15.97 72.47 19.28
N ASN A 640 15.23 72.13 20.34
CA ASN A 640 14.42 70.90 20.41
C ASN A 640 13.29 70.91 19.37
N PHE A 641 12.63 72.05 19.15
CA PHE A 641 11.63 72.19 18.09
C PHE A 641 12.25 72.00 16.69
N LYS A 642 13.42 72.58 16.45
CA LYS A 642 14.18 72.38 15.20
C LYS A 642 14.50 70.90 14.99
N GLN A 643 14.86 70.17 16.04
CA GLN A 643 15.16 68.74 15.94
C GLN A 643 13.92 67.91 15.57
N VAL A 644 12.76 68.20 16.16
CA VAL A 644 11.47 67.56 15.78
C VAL A 644 11.06 67.92 14.34
N ALA A 645 11.39 69.12 13.87
CA ALA A 645 11.08 69.57 12.51
C ALA A 645 12.10 69.12 11.44
N VAL A 646 13.34 68.76 11.83
CA VAL A 646 14.48 68.54 10.92
C VAL A 646 15.08 67.13 10.98
N ASP A 647 14.62 66.22 11.85
CA ASP A 647 15.17 64.85 11.89
C ASP A 647 14.68 63.95 10.74
N GLN A 648 15.21 64.24 9.54
CA GLN A 648 15.61 63.24 8.55
C GLN A 648 17.14 63.15 8.61
N SER A 649 17.70 62.21 9.38
CA SER A 649 18.92 61.44 9.02
C SER A 649 19.72 60.91 10.22
N SER A 650 19.63 59.60 10.46
CA SER A 650 20.83 58.77 10.47
C SER A 650 20.57 57.63 9.47
N LEU A 651 20.75 57.92 8.19
CA LEU A 651 20.18 57.20 7.05
C LEU A 651 20.84 55.86 6.72
N GLU A 652 21.61 55.26 7.63
CA GLU A 652 22.24 53.97 7.37
C GLU A 652 21.67 52.91 8.28
N GLN A 653 20.96 51.97 7.67
CA GLN A 653 20.59 50.73 8.32
C GLN A 653 21.84 49.88 8.45
N ARG A 654 22.03 49.25 9.61
CA ARG A 654 23.10 48.27 9.80
C ARG A 654 22.60 47.08 10.58
N HIS A 655 23.27 45.95 10.39
CA HIS A 655 23.11 44.81 11.26
C HIS A 655 23.86 45.06 12.56
N PHE A 656 23.19 44.94 13.70
CA PHE A 656 23.83 44.99 15.01
C PHE A 656 23.13 44.07 16.01
N GLN A 657 23.91 43.54 16.96
CA GLN A 657 23.39 42.76 18.08
C GLN A 657 22.73 43.71 19.08
N VAL A 658 21.46 43.47 19.38
CA VAL A 658 20.63 44.42 20.14
C VAL A 658 21.18 44.61 21.55
N LYS A 659 21.52 43.51 22.22
CA LYS A 659 22.01 43.52 23.60
C LYS A 659 23.33 44.29 23.74
N ASP A 660 24.34 43.89 22.98
CA ASP A 660 25.67 44.52 22.97
C ASP A 660 25.56 46.02 22.66
N TYR A 661 24.61 46.39 21.80
CA TYR A 661 24.39 47.80 21.48
C TYR A 661 23.73 48.58 22.62
N ILE A 662 22.72 48.02 23.32
CA ILE A 662 22.18 48.62 24.55
C ILE A 662 23.29 48.80 25.59
N GLU A 663 24.10 47.76 25.83
CA GLU A 663 25.20 47.82 26.79
C GLU A 663 26.22 48.90 26.41
N THR A 664 26.53 49.05 25.11
CA THR A 664 27.40 50.14 24.61
C THR A 664 26.80 51.52 24.89
N ILE A 665 25.49 51.70 24.70
CA ILE A 665 24.81 52.96 25.01
C ILE A 665 24.87 53.24 26.52
N LEU A 666 24.63 52.22 27.36
CA LEU A 666 24.69 52.35 28.82
C LEU A 666 26.09 52.74 29.31
N ILE A 667 27.17 52.25 28.66
CA ILE A 667 28.54 52.70 28.95
C ILE A 667 28.68 54.21 28.71
N SER A 668 28.09 54.74 27.64
CA SER A 668 28.14 56.19 27.37
C SER A 668 27.34 57.02 28.38
N LEU A 669 26.30 56.43 28.99
CA LEU A 669 25.50 57.04 30.05
C LEU A 669 26.09 56.82 31.46
N ALA A 670 27.18 56.05 31.58
CA ALA A 670 27.81 55.74 32.86
C ALA A 670 28.14 56.99 33.70
N PRO A 671 28.61 58.13 33.16
CA PRO A 671 28.87 59.33 33.97
C PRO A 671 27.62 59.89 34.67
N GLN A 672 26.42 59.69 34.10
CA GLN A 672 25.16 60.14 34.69
C GLN A 672 24.61 59.10 35.69
N ILE A 673 24.95 57.82 35.50
CA ILE A 673 24.49 56.71 36.35
C ILE A 673 25.41 56.53 37.58
N GLN A 674 26.73 56.69 37.43
CA GLN A 674 27.75 56.41 38.47
C GLN A 674 27.62 57.29 39.72
N HIS A 675 26.97 58.45 39.60
CA HIS A 675 26.71 59.37 40.70
C HIS A 675 25.38 59.05 41.43
N THR A 676 24.79 57.90 41.14
CA THR A 676 23.53 57.44 41.73
C THR A 676 23.67 56.00 42.26
N GLN A 677 22.73 55.56 43.10
CA GLN A 677 22.73 54.16 43.59
C GLN A 677 21.91 53.20 42.70
N HIS A 678 21.52 53.62 41.49
CA HIS A 678 20.69 52.80 40.60
C HIS A 678 21.51 51.74 39.86
N ARG A 679 20.90 50.57 39.62
CA ARG A 679 21.51 49.48 38.84
C ARG A 679 20.69 49.23 37.58
N ILE A 680 21.38 49.11 36.45
CA ILE A 680 20.76 48.80 35.16
C ILE A 680 21.25 47.43 34.71
N ASN A 681 20.32 46.49 34.55
CA ASN A 681 20.61 45.14 34.11
C ASN A 681 20.00 44.86 32.74
N VAL A 682 20.74 44.18 31.87
CA VAL A 682 20.30 43.78 30.52
C VAL A 682 20.27 42.25 30.43
N TYR A 683 19.08 41.70 30.26
CA TYR A 683 18.82 40.27 30.14
C TYR A 683 18.31 39.91 28.75
N GLY A 684 18.63 38.70 28.30
CA GLY A 684 18.24 38.20 26.97
C GLY A 684 19.42 37.62 26.19
N ASP A 685 19.10 37.04 25.04
CA ASP A 685 20.03 36.34 24.16
C ASP A 685 20.91 37.33 23.37
N ASN A 686 22.24 37.14 23.42
CA ASN A 686 23.21 37.93 22.66
C ASN A 686 23.11 37.68 21.14
N ALA A 687 22.47 36.58 20.71
CA ALA A 687 22.34 36.21 19.31
C ALA A 687 21.28 37.03 18.53
N ILE A 688 20.48 37.87 19.20
CA ILE A 688 19.45 38.67 18.53
C ILE A 688 20.08 39.82 17.73
N VAL A 689 20.14 39.65 16.41
CA VAL A 689 20.65 40.65 15.45
C VAL A 689 19.49 41.26 14.69
N ILE A 690 19.45 42.58 14.59
CA ILE A 690 18.47 43.31 13.76
C ILE A 690 19.15 44.15 12.70
N HIS A 691 18.48 44.34 11.56
CA HIS A 691 18.85 45.27 10.50
C HIS A 691 18.03 46.55 10.66
N SER A 692 18.62 47.58 11.29
CA SER A 692 17.86 48.77 11.68
C SER A 692 18.72 50.02 11.80
N TYR A 693 18.10 51.13 12.20
CA TYR A 693 18.78 52.42 12.42
C TYR A 693 19.34 52.50 13.84
N PRO A 694 20.65 52.32 14.05
CA PRO A 694 21.27 52.36 15.37
C PRO A 694 21.08 53.72 16.09
N GLY A 695 21.07 54.84 15.35
CA GLY A 695 20.86 56.17 15.92
C GLY A 695 19.48 56.31 16.59
N ALA A 696 18.42 55.87 15.91
CA ALA A 696 17.06 55.84 16.46
C ALA A 696 16.99 54.98 17.73
N PHE A 697 17.69 53.84 17.72
CA PHE A 697 17.73 52.92 18.85
C PHE A 697 18.45 53.52 20.07
N SER A 698 19.59 54.19 19.85
CA SER A 698 20.33 54.91 20.89
C SER A 698 19.46 55.98 21.57
N GLN A 699 18.68 56.71 20.80
CA GLN A 699 17.82 57.75 21.32
C GLN A 699 16.63 57.21 22.12
N ILE A 700 16.04 56.07 21.70
CA ILE A 700 14.99 55.40 22.46
C ILE A 700 15.52 54.96 23.84
N VAL A 701 16.64 54.24 23.86
CA VAL A 701 17.25 53.74 25.10
C VAL A 701 17.64 54.90 26.02
N THR A 702 18.31 55.92 25.49
CA THR A 702 18.74 57.10 26.26
C THR A 702 17.54 57.82 26.87
N ASN A 703 16.48 58.06 26.11
CA ASN A 703 15.29 58.75 26.62
C ASN A 703 14.55 57.94 27.68
N LEU A 704 14.45 56.62 27.55
CA LEU A 704 13.83 55.76 28.58
C LEU A 704 14.62 55.82 29.89
N VAL A 705 15.94 55.62 29.82
CA VAL A 705 16.81 55.65 31.01
C VAL A 705 16.79 57.03 31.68
N MET A 706 16.92 58.11 30.89
CA MET A 706 16.93 59.46 31.44
C MET A 706 15.57 59.87 32.01
N ASN A 707 14.46 59.44 31.39
CA ASN A 707 13.13 59.67 31.96
C ASN A 707 13.00 58.99 33.32
N SER A 708 13.48 57.76 33.48
CA SER A 708 13.39 57.07 34.77
C SER A 708 14.30 57.71 35.82
N LEU A 709 15.55 58.03 35.49
CA LEU A 709 16.44 58.73 36.42
C LEU A 709 15.93 60.11 36.85
N THR A 710 15.23 60.83 35.96
CA THR A 710 14.75 62.19 36.24
C THR A 710 13.37 62.20 36.90
N HIS A 711 12.51 61.24 36.56
CA HIS A 711 11.09 61.30 36.93
C HIS A 711 10.63 60.15 37.81
N ALA A 712 11.20 58.95 37.66
CA ALA A 712 10.78 57.78 38.43
C ALA A 712 11.36 57.80 39.86
N TYR A 713 12.56 58.36 40.03
CA TYR A 713 13.26 58.48 41.32
C TYR A 713 13.38 59.95 41.73
N THR A 714 12.72 60.35 42.82
CA THR A 714 12.77 61.74 43.33
C THR A 714 13.97 62.03 44.23
N ASP A 715 14.57 61.00 44.84
CA ASP A 715 15.80 61.09 45.64
C ASP A 715 16.86 60.16 45.05
N LEU A 716 17.91 60.74 44.44
CA LEU A 716 18.95 59.99 43.70
C LEU A 716 19.85 59.11 44.60
N ASP A 717 19.73 59.25 45.92
CA ASP A 717 20.49 58.50 46.92
C ASP A 717 19.88 57.13 47.28
N LYS A 718 18.66 56.82 46.81
CA LYS A 718 18.02 55.51 47.01
C LYS A 718 18.42 54.54 45.90
N SER A 719 18.60 53.26 46.25
CA SER A 719 18.84 52.23 45.24
C SER A 719 17.55 51.91 44.48
N GLY A 720 17.61 51.96 43.16
CA GLY A 720 16.52 51.54 42.26
C GLY A 720 17.05 50.65 41.13
N GLN A 721 16.16 49.87 40.53
CA GLN A 721 16.49 48.91 39.49
C GLN A 721 15.80 49.26 38.17
N LEU A 722 16.62 49.38 37.13
CA LEU A 722 16.16 49.48 35.75
C LEU A 722 16.54 48.19 35.03
N GLN A 723 15.64 47.67 34.21
CA GLN A 723 15.82 46.39 33.56
C GLN A 723 15.45 46.47 32.09
N PHE A 724 16.31 45.91 31.23
CA PHE A 724 16.01 45.59 29.85
C PHE A 724 15.90 44.08 29.70
N GLU A 725 14.82 43.59 29.10
CA GLU A 725 14.65 42.19 28.70
C GLU A 725 14.43 42.10 27.19
N LEU A 726 15.24 41.27 26.55
CA LEU A 726 15.23 41.07 25.10
C LEU A 726 14.76 39.65 24.78
N THR A 727 13.68 39.54 24.01
CA THR A 727 13.20 38.26 23.48
C THR A 727 12.93 38.37 22.00
N GLN A 728 13.15 37.27 21.27
CA GLN A 728 12.77 37.16 19.88
C GLN A 728 11.49 36.33 19.77
N GLN A 729 10.50 36.85 19.06
CA GLN A 729 9.27 36.15 18.73
C GLN A 729 9.04 36.26 17.22
N ASP A 730 9.10 35.13 16.53
CA ASP A 730 9.03 35.05 15.06
C ASP A 730 10.02 36.03 14.37
N GLU A 731 9.51 36.94 13.54
CA GLU A 731 10.30 37.96 12.83
C GLU A 731 10.38 39.30 13.58
N LYS A 732 10.08 39.31 14.88
CA LYS A 732 10.12 40.52 15.72
C LYS A 732 11.04 40.34 16.93
N VAL A 733 11.74 41.42 17.28
CA VAL A 733 12.40 41.58 18.58
C VAL A 733 11.46 42.33 19.52
N ILE A 734 11.27 41.78 20.71
CA ILE A 734 10.51 42.40 21.79
C ILE A 734 11.51 42.88 22.84
N ILE A 735 11.50 44.18 23.08
CA ILE A 735 12.35 44.88 24.04
C ILE A 735 11.43 45.37 25.14
N THR A 736 11.58 44.79 26.32
CA THR A 736 10.86 45.24 27.51
C THR A 736 11.81 46.06 28.37
N TYR A 737 11.45 47.31 28.64
CA TYR A 737 12.14 48.16 29.59
C TYR A 737 11.26 48.37 30.81
N SER A 738 11.80 48.22 32.02
CA SER A 738 11.07 48.51 33.25
C SER A 738 11.92 49.22 34.30
N ASP A 739 11.29 50.08 35.09
CA ASP A 739 11.83 50.67 36.32
C ASP A 739 10.93 50.34 37.52
N ASP A 740 11.51 50.33 38.71
CA ASP A 740 10.84 50.15 40.01
C ASP A 740 10.57 51.48 40.73
N GLY A 741 10.45 52.58 39.98
CA GLY A 741 10.23 53.90 40.55
C GLY A 741 8.75 54.17 40.88
N LYS A 742 8.41 55.45 41.03
CA LYS A 742 7.07 55.89 41.50
C LYS A 742 5.89 55.55 40.57
N GLY A 743 6.15 55.09 39.35
CA GLY A 743 5.12 54.81 38.33
C GLY A 743 4.37 56.05 37.79
N ILE A 744 3.45 55.79 36.87
CA ILE A 744 2.61 56.78 36.18
C ILE A 744 1.15 56.53 36.55
N ALA A 745 0.43 57.57 36.98
CA ALA A 745 -0.98 57.46 37.30
C ALA A 745 -1.82 57.08 36.07
N SER A 746 -2.82 56.21 36.24
CA SER A 746 -3.61 55.63 35.15
C SER A 746 -4.32 56.68 34.28
N GLU A 747 -4.72 57.81 34.87
CA GLU A 747 -5.34 58.93 34.14
C GLU A 747 -4.41 59.59 33.12
N SER A 748 -3.10 59.51 33.35
CA SER A 748 -2.07 60.11 32.49
C SER A 748 -1.62 59.18 31.37
N LEU A 749 -1.77 57.85 31.53
CA LEU A 749 -1.28 56.84 30.58
C LEU A 749 -1.79 57.05 29.15
N ALA A 750 -3.02 57.53 28.97
CA ALA A 750 -3.59 57.78 27.64
C ALA A 750 -2.90 58.94 26.89
N LYS A 751 -2.22 59.84 27.61
CA LYS A 751 -1.67 61.10 27.06
C LYS A 751 -0.15 61.14 27.04
N ILE A 752 0.55 60.15 27.59
CA ILE A 752 2.02 60.19 27.75
C ILE A 752 2.79 60.30 26.44
N PHE A 753 2.18 59.89 25.31
CA PHE A 753 2.77 60.00 23.98
C PHE A 753 2.31 61.26 23.23
N GLU A 754 1.40 62.06 23.79
CA GLU A 754 1.04 63.36 23.23
C GLU A 754 2.24 64.33 23.36
N PRO A 755 2.57 65.10 22.31
CA PRO A 755 3.68 66.04 22.37
C PRO A 755 3.44 67.11 23.45
N PHE A 756 4.49 67.45 24.19
CA PHE A 756 4.50 68.42 25.30
C PHE A 756 3.76 67.99 26.56
N PHE A 757 3.16 66.79 26.60
CA PHE A 757 2.54 66.29 27.82
C PHE A 757 3.60 65.93 28.87
N THR A 758 3.53 66.54 30.05
CA THR A 758 4.42 66.23 31.18
C THR A 758 3.77 66.59 32.51
N THR A 759 3.99 65.75 33.51
CA THR A 759 3.59 65.98 34.90
C THR A 759 4.66 66.72 35.72
N ALA A 760 5.83 67.00 35.13
CA ALA A 760 6.99 67.60 35.79
C ALA A 760 7.38 68.97 35.19
N ARG A 761 6.39 69.71 34.68
CA ARG A 761 6.59 70.97 33.93
C ARG A 761 7.36 72.05 34.72
N ASP A 762 7.08 72.16 36.02
CA ASP A 762 7.73 73.13 36.91
C ASP A 762 9.19 72.76 37.25
N LYS A 763 9.60 71.52 36.94
CA LYS A 763 10.98 71.02 37.13
C LYS A 763 11.77 70.95 35.81
N GLY A 764 11.29 71.61 34.76
CA GLY A 764 11.96 71.68 33.45
C GLY A 764 11.66 70.52 32.50
N GLY A 765 10.68 69.68 32.78
CA GLY A 765 10.28 68.61 31.86
C GLY A 765 9.74 69.15 30.53
N SER A 766 10.32 68.71 29.41
CA SER A 766 9.92 69.15 28.07
C SER A 766 8.62 68.51 27.58
N GLY A 767 8.29 67.31 28.05
CA GLY A 767 7.15 66.52 27.56
C GLY A 767 7.31 66.01 26.14
N LEU A 768 8.52 66.07 25.57
CA LEU A 768 8.81 65.60 24.21
C LEU A 768 9.44 64.21 24.16
N GLY A 769 10.08 63.75 25.24
CA GLY A 769 10.86 62.50 25.24
C GLY A 769 10.06 61.25 24.83
N LEU A 770 8.90 61.03 25.44
CA LEU A 770 8.04 59.87 25.12
C LEU A 770 7.36 60.02 23.75
N HIS A 771 7.01 61.24 23.34
CA HIS A 771 6.50 61.49 21.99
C HIS A 771 7.55 61.16 20.91
N ILE A 772 8.82 61.54 21.14
CA ILE A 772 9.94 61.18 20.26
C ILE A 772 10.09 59.66 20.19
N ILE A 773 10.05 58.96 21.33
CA ILE A 773 10.10 57.49 21.35
C ILE A 773 8.95 56.88 20.53
N TYR A 774 7.72 57.36 20.73
CA TYR A 774 6.55 56.87 20.00
C TYR A 774 6.72 57.02 18.48
N ASN A 775 7.16 58.20 18.03
CA ASN A 775 7.40 58.43 16.59
C ASN A 775 8.56 57.58 16.06
N LEU A 776 9.66 57.47 16.78
CA LEU A 776 10.79 56.63 16.35
C LEU A 776 10.36 55.17 16.20
N VAL A 777 9.64 54.62 17.18
CA VAL A 777 9.17 53.22 17.14
C VAL A 777 8.15 53.01 16.01
N THR A 778 7.10 53.83 15.96
CA THR A 778 5.96 53.58 15.05
C THR A 778 6.23 54.05 13.61
N GLN A 779 6.82 55.22 13.43
CA GLN A 779 7.01 55.83 12.11
C GLN A 779 8.30 55.37 11.45
N ASN A 780 9.43 55.38 12.20
CA ASN A 780 10.75 55.10 11.64
C ASN A 780 11.08 53.60 11.66
N LEU A 781 10.80 52.92 12.78
CA LEU A 781 11.16 51.52 12.98
C LEU A 781 10.00 50.54 12.69
N LYS A 782 8.84 51.04 12.25
CA LYS A 782 7.64 50.25 11.89
C LYS A 782 7.23 49.24 12.97
N GLY A 783 7.46 49.58 14.23
CA GLY A 783 7.15 48.78 15.39
C GLY A 783 5.95 49.29 16.19
N THR A 784 5.75 48.71 17.36
CA THR A 784 4.71 49.12 18.31
C THR A 784 5.30 49.32 19.70
N ILE A 785 4.82 50.33 20.43
CA ILE A 785 5.17 50.56 21.84
C ILE A 785 3.90 50.55 22.69
N LEU A 786 3.97 49.86 23.82
CA LEU A 786 2.93 49.81 24.85
C LEU A 786 3.54 50.21 26.20
N CYS A 787 2.77 50.90 27.03
CA CYS A 787 3.17 51.29 28.37
C CYS A 787 2.16 50.77 29.39
N GLU A 788 2.67 50.06 30.40
CA GLU A 788 1.92 49.59 31.56
C GLU A 788 2.60 50.20 32.79
N SER A 789 1.82 50.81 33.70
CA SER A 789 2.39 51.40 34.91
C SER A 789 1.38 51.40 36.05
N GLU A 790 1.91 51.21 37.26
CA GLU A 790 1.16 51.29 38.50
C GLU A 790 1.94 52.18 39.48
N VAL A 791 1.21 53.05 40.19
CA VAL A 791 1.80 54.01 41.12
C VAL A 791 2.48 53.28 42.26
N ASP A 792 3.69 53.72 42.63
CA ASP A 792 4.59 53.12 43.64
C ASP A 792 5.06 51.69 43.34
N VAL A 793 4.79 51.17 42.15
CA VAL A 793 5.27 49.85 41.67
C VAL A 793 6.30 50.02 40.57
N GLY A 794 6.05 50.92 39.60
CA GLY A 794 6.99 51.18 38.52
C GLY A 794 6.34 51.36 37.15
N THR A 795 7.17 51.53 36.13
CA THR A 795 6.73 51.70 34.74
C THR A 795 7.37 50.63 33.86
N LYS A 796 6.59 50.05 32.96
CA LYS A 796 7.04 49.06 31.98
C LYS A 796 6.65 49.51 30.58
N PHE A 797 7.63 49.54 29.69
CA PHE A 797 7.46 49.76 28.26
C PHE A 797 7.79 48.48 27.49
N THR A 798 6.88 48.04 26.63
CA THR A 798 7.10 46.91 25.72
C THR A 798 7.14 47.41 24.29
N ILE A 799 8.30 47.27 23.65
CA ILE A 799 8.58 47.74 22.30
C ILE A 799 8.79 46.52 21.40
N ALA A 800 7.96 46.37 20.37
CA ALA A 800 8.06 45.30 19.39
C ALA A 800 8.54 45.86 18.05
N LEU A 801 9.70 45.42 17.57
CA LEU A 801 10.31 45.88 16.33
C LEU A 801 10.53 44.71 15.35
N PRO A 802 10.40 44.91 14.03
CA PRO A 802 10.78 43.89 13.05
C PRO A 802 12.29 43.66 13.04
N ILE A 803 12.72 42.42 12.83
CA ILE A 803 14.14 42.04 12.76
C ILE A 803 14.80 42.59 11.49
N ASN A 804 14.04 42.68 10.40
CA ASN A 804 14.51 43.24 9.15
C ASN A 804 13.55 44.33 8.67
N LEU A 805 14.03 45.56 8.55
CA LEU A 805 13.28 46.64 7.93
C LEU A 805 13.32 46.47 6.41
N SER A 806 12.37 45.72 5.84
CA SER A 806 12.18 45.58 4.40
C SER A 806 11.90 46.95 3.76
N ASN A 807 12.70 47.35 2.78
CA ASN A 807 12.38 48.50 1.93
C ASN A 807 11.22 48.13 0.99
N ASP A 808 9.99 48.19 1.49
CA ASP A 808 8.83 48.28 0.60
C ASP A 808 8.82 49.68 -0.02
N GLN A 809 9.53 49.81 -1.15
CA GLN A 809 9.22 50.84 -2.13
C GLN A 809 7.83 50.53 -2.71
N ILE A 810 6.85 51.37 -2.38
CA ILE A 810 5.70 51.64 -3.24
C ILE A 810 5.99 52.94 -4.00
#